data_AF-A0A2H0A322-F1
#
_entry.id   AF-A0A2H0A322-F1
#
_cell.length_a   1.000
_cell.length_b   1.000
_cell.length_c   1.000
_cell.angle_alpha   90.00
_cell.angle_beta   90.00
_cell.angle_gamma   90.00
#
_symmetry.space_group_name_H-M   'P 1'
#
loop_
_entity.id
_entity.type
_entity.pdbx_description
1 polymer ?
#
loop_
_entity_poly.entity_id
_entity_poly.type
_entity_poly.pdbx_seq_one_letter_code
_entity_poly.pdbx_strand_id
1 'polypeptide(L)'
;MAASGGILWNPDTGEHKPDGEAIVDPAVAECTRKEFSVDMVKAFSEGRVFECFGPGFELAQTHSKTPKIQSGMMLLLDRITRFEPTGGPWGRGYLRVENEIPSDAWYLTCHFKNDPCMPGTLMSDACLQALAFYMTAMGHTLKRDGWRFDPVPDEIYHIKCRGQVTPKSQNLIYEVFVEEIIDGPCPTIYADILGTCDGLKILHIRRMGLRLVPDYPLDCWPHLLLCHVEKKPAARIGDMEFGYKSLLACAFGKPSDAFGELGKPFDGPRHIARLPGPPYHFMSRVTSILATMGGMKTDETIEVDYDIPENAWYFDENGNRSMPFCVLMEVALQPCGWLAVFEGGPATSEKPLYFRNMDGTGTLTTEIFPDAGTIRTRTTVTKIINFSGIILINFDVECFIKDTSIYKMETGFGFFHKEALDHQVGLPATDEDRKWLDEPCDFLVDLTRRPAKYCEGYPRLPKPMLLMVDRVTGFWPGGGQKGLGRLRSEKLVDMGEWFFKAHFFHDPVQPGSLGVEAMIQTLQFYMIHQNMQNGIKNACFEPIALDHPLTWKYRGQVSPSVKRISIEMEITDSGRDKKGSFAVAEAWLWADHLRIFHVKNLCIYIVPESPGKDARQEKINDEGDSANLDVPHDSKIENSIKNSVLKYIADTAPFINVDPSFIHLSADPKTASCDFMPLSHFPIIIEERQGKASFIHVGEPALLFDKIFEYGRNLFHLGPWLFENITRSLCARFIRYVILEDPAAFEKVRNRSLLYLGNHQIQVESMLFPLLAQVLTQRRIVTIADAAHKTGWIGALNDIVYSHPGIHYPKNIVYFDQNDRKSLFNIIDKFKEQIKKEGISVFLHTEGRLGLTCKNPVKVLSSVFIDMALESDLPIVPVRFTGGLPVEKLEKTLDFPVGYGKQDYYIGTPILPETLKKLNYADRRKLVINAINHLGGANAQETPGKPAPDFINAVASYRKQTGASEVKAVLFKALDMLTEIPEKEAHEMLLRRGHGEKIQFQDNDKGRWMKRLTDWLFEPHER
;
A
#
# COMPACT_ATOMS: atom_id res chain seq x y z
N MET A 1 16.07 -21.45 -39.74
CA MET A 1 15.17 -20.27 -39.86
C MET A 1 15.84 -19.05 -40.49
N ALA A 2 17.15 -18.82 -40.34
CA ALA A 2 17.84 -17.66 -40.93
C ALA A 2 17.76 -17.55 -42.48
N ALA A 3 17.47 -18.65 -43.19
CA ALA A 3 17.22 -18.68 -44.64
C ALA A 3 15.72 -18.67 -45.01
N SER A 4 14.83 -18.41 -44.06
CA SER A 4 13.38 -18.30 -44.29
C SER A 4 13.07 -17.01 -45.07
N GLY A 5 12.17 -17.08 -46.05
CA GLY A 5 11.61 -15.90 -46.71
C GLY A 5 10.69 -15.06 -45.81
N GLY A 6 10.57 -15.42 -44.52
CA GLY A 6 9.68 -14.78 -43.56
C GLY A 6 8.22 -15.14 -43.77
N ILE A 7 7.34 -14.31 -43.22
CA ILE A 7 5.90 -14.36 -43.48
C ILE A 7 5.60 -13.65 -44.79
N LEU A 8 4.99 -14.37 -45.73
CA LEU A 8 4.60 -13.84 -47.05
C LEU A 8 3.25 -13.10 -47.03
N TRP A 9 2.52 -13.15 -45.91
CA TRP A 9 1.25 -12.46 -45.79
C TRP A 9 1.43 -10.94 -45.87
N ASN A 10 0.51 -10.30 -46.59
CA ASN A 10 0.45 -8.87 -46.80
C ASN A 10 -0.94 -8.35 -46.39
N PRO A 11 -1.04 -7.36 -45.50
CA PRO A 11 -2.33 -6.79 -45.08
C PRO A 11 -3.17 -6.23 -46.25
N ASP A 12 -2.55 -5.63 -47.26
CA ASP A 12 -3.25 -4.98 -48.38
C ASP A 12 -3.82 -5.98 -49.40
N THR A 13 -3.14 -7.12 -49.57
CA THR A 13 -3.49 -8.15 -50.55
C THR A 13 -3.94 -9.47 -49.93
N GLY A 14 -4.14 -9.50 -48.61
CA GLY A 14 -4.27 -10.73 -47.82
C GLY A 14 -5.35 -11.68 -48.33
N GLU A 15 -5.07 -12.99 -48.27
CA GLU A 15 -6.00 -14.07 -48.66
C GLU A 15 -7.29 -14.10 -47.84
N HIS A 16 -7.31 -13.41 -46.68
CA HIS A 16 -8.43 -13.37 -45.74
C HIS A 16 -8.81 -11.91 -45.47
N LYS A 17 -9.77 -11.39 -46.24
CA LYS A 17 -10.43 -10.12 -45.92
C LYS A 17 -11.46 -10.36 -44.80
N PRO A 18 -11.74 -9.35 -43.95
CA PRO A 18 -12.85 -9.40 -43.00
C PRO A 18 -14.13 -9.84 -43.68
N ASP A 19 -14.90 -10.70 -43.02
CA ASP A 19 -16.23 -11.08 -43.48
C ASP A 19 -17.11 -9.81 -43.65
N GLY A 20 -18.02 -9.82 -44.62
CA GLY A 20 -19.00 -8.75 -44.81
C GLY A 20 -19.92 -8.56 -43.61
N GLU A 21 -20.09 -9.58 -42.77
CA GLU A 21 -20.87 -9.54 -41.53
C GLU A 21 -20.08 -9.04 -40.31
N ALA A 22 -18.75 -8.90 -40.39
CA ALA A 22 -17.93 -8.48 -39.24
C ALA A 22 -18.23 -7.01 -38.84
N ILE A 23 -18.50 -6.79 -37.56
CA ILE A 23 -18.95 -5.50 -37.01
C ILE A 23 -17.76 -4.68 -36.48
N VAL A 24 -17.79 -3.35 -36.62
CA VAL A 24 -16.85 -2.46 -35.92
C VAL A 24 -17.67 -1.41 -35.19
N ASP A 25 -18.00 -1.70 -33.94
CA ASP A 25 -18.69 -0.76 -33.07
C ASP A 25 -17.82 0.49 -32.82
N PRO A 26 -18.44 1.68 -32.70
CA PRO A 26 -17.71 2.93 -32.51
C PRO A 26 -16.99 2.97 -31.16
N ALA A 27 -15.97 3.81 -31.07
CA ALA A 27 -15.28 4.06 -29.80
C ALA A 27 -16.24 4.58 -28.72
N VAL A 28 -16.08 4.08 -27.50
CA VAL A 28 -16.85 4.52 -26.31
C VAL A 28 -16.34 5.88 -25.81
N ALA A 29 -15.05 6.16 -26.01
CA ALA A 29 -14.44 7.45 -25.74
C ALA A 29 -13.40 7.77 -26.82
N GLU A 30 -13.26 9.06 -27.14
CA GLU A 30 -12.26 9.51 -28.11
C GLU A 30 -10.88 9.62 -27.44
N CYS A 31 -9.93 8.80 -27.89
CA CYS A 31 -8.53 9.01 -27.53
C CYS A 31 -7.86 9.99 -28.51
N THR A 32 -7.53 11.17 -27.97
CA THR A 32 -6.87 12.26 -28.70
C THR A 32 -5.41 11.98 -29.01
N ARG A 33 -4.75 11.12 -28.21
CA ARG A 33 -3.37 10.68 -28.45
C ARG A 33 -3.33 9.64 -29.57
N LYS A 34 -2.34 9.78 -30.45
CA LYS A 34 -2.07 8.84 -31.56
C LYS A 34 -0.76 8.07 -31.37
N GLU A 35 0.05 8.49 -30.41
CA GLU A 35 1.34 7.91 -30.07
C GLU A 35 1.50 7.89 -28.54
N PHE A 36 2.20 6.88 -28.02
CA PHE A 36 2.36 6.66 -26.58
C PHE A 36 3.80 6.23 -26.28
N SER A 37 4.43 6.96 -25.36
CA SER A 37 5.79 6.70 -24.91
C SER A 37 5.87 5.48 -23.98
N VAL A 38 7.10 5.03 -23.69
CA VAL A 38 7.37 3.94 -22.75
C VAL A 38 6.74 4.20 -21.38
N ASP A 39 6.86 5.42 -20.87
CA ASP A 39 6.29 5.78 -19.57
C ASP A 39 4.75 5.76 -19.58
N MET A 40 4.12 6.14 -20.70
CA MET A 40 2.67 6.08 -20.85
C MET A 40 2.17 4.63 -20.87
N VAL A 41 2.80 3.77 -21.67
CA VAL A 41 2.47 2.34 -21.74
C VAL A 41 2.67 1.68 -20.37
N LYS A 42 3.78 2.02 -19.68
CA LYS A 42 4.02 1.58 -18.30
C LYS A 42 2.94 2.07 -17.34
N ALA A 43 2.49 3.32 -17.45
CA ALA A 43 1.40 3.84 -16.63
C ALA A 43 0.12 3.00 -16.78
N PHE A 44 -0.25 2.61 -18.00
CA PHE A 44 -1.37 1.69 -18.23
C PHE A 44 -1.14 0.31 -17.58
N SER A 45 0.06 -0.27 -17.72
CA SER A 45 0.41 -1.55 -17.08
C SER A 45 0.31 -1.52 -15.54
N GLU A 46 0.40 -0.33 -14.95
CA GLU A 46 0.29 -0.10 -13.51
C GLU A 46 -1.13 0.33 -13.09
N GLY A 47 -2.09 0.35 -14.03
CA GLY A 47 -3.49 0.70 -13.80
C GLY A 47 -3.81 2.20 -13.84
N ARG A 48 -2.84 3.04 -14.22
CA ARG A 48 -2.98 4.51 -14.32
C ARG A 48 -3.40 4.91 -15.73
N VAL A 49 -4.62 4.54 -16.09
CA VAL A 49 -5.21 4.75 -17.43
C VAL A 49 -5.21 6.23 -17.83
N PHE A 50 -5.62 7.13 -16.95
CA PHE A 50 -5.67 8.57 -17.27
C PHE A 50 -4.29 9.14 -17.62
N GLU A 51 -3.22 8.72 -16.93
CA GLU A 51 -1.85 9.14 -17.26
C GLU A 51 -1.42 8.68 -18.65
N CYS A 52 -1.82 7.45 -19.05
CA CYS A 52 -1.52 6.88 -20.36
C CYS A 52 -2.34 7.53 -21.49
N PHE A 53 -3.64 7.71 -21.33
CA PHE A 53 -4.54 8.10 -22.43
C PHE A 53 -4.93 9.58 -22.42
N GLY A 54 -4.84 10.26 -21.28
CA GLY A 54 -5.10 11.69 -21.15
C GLY A 54 -6.60 12.06 -21.13
N PRO A 55 -6.95 13.29 -21.55
CA PRO A 55 -8.33 13.77 -21.52
C PRO A 55 -9.32 12.83 -22.20
N GLY A 56 -10.49 12.63 -21.59
CA GLY A 56 -11.50 11.65 -22.00
C GLY A 56 -11.44 10.32 -21.22
N PHE A 57 -10.39 10.11 -20.42
CA PHE A 57 -10.16 8.91 -19.62
C PHE A 57 -10.21 9.13 -18.10
N GLU A 58 -10.68 10.29 -17.66
CA GLU A 58 -10.72 10.70 -16.25
C GLU A 58 -11.53 9.72 -15.40
N LEU A 59 -12.59 9.14 -15.97
CA LEU A 59 -13.47 8.19 -15.27
C LEU A 59 -12.72 6.96 -14.75
N ALA A 60 -11.63 6.54 -15.39
CA ALA A 60 -10.83 5.42 -14.91
C ALA A 60 -10.18 5.68 -13.54
N GLN A 61 -10.09 6.93 -13.09
CA GLN A 61 -9.59 7.27 -11.76
C GLN A 61 -10.52 6.80 -10.64
N THR A 62 -11.80 6.56 -10.94
CA THR A 62 -12.76 6.01 -9.96
C THR A 62 -12.64 4.50 -9.80
N HIS A 63 -11.79 3.82 -10.59
CA HIS A 63 -11.68 2.37 -10.53
C HIS A 63 -11.05 1.91 -9.22
N SER A 64 -11.70 0.94 -8.59
CA SER A 64 -11.17 0.17 -7.46
C SER A 64 -10.14 -0.85 -7.94
N LYS A 65 -10.40 -1.50 -9.09
CA LYS A 65 -9.51 -2.46 -9.74
C LYS A 65 -9.54 -2.23 -11.25
N THR A 66 -8.66 -1.38 -11.73
CA THR A 66 -8.56 -1.04 -13.15
C THR A 66 -8.17 -2.26 -14.01
N PRO A 67 -8.88 -2.54 -15.13
CA PRO A 67 -8.40 -3.47 -16.16
C PRO A 67 -7.06 -2.98 -16.72
N LYS A 68 -6.03 -3.84 -16.70
CA LYS A 68 -4.68 -3.49 -17.12
C LYS A 68 -3.97 -4.65 -17.80
N ILE A 69 -2.93 -4.33 -18.56
CA ILE A 69 -1.95 -5.31 -19.06
C ILE A 69 -0.94 -5.68 -17.96
N GLN A 70 -0.13 -6.69 -18.22
CA GLN A 70 0.94 -7.15 -17.33
C GLN A 70 2.01 -6.06 -17.16
N SER A 71 2.70 -6.08 -16.01
CA SER A 71 3.76 -5.14 -15.65
C SER A 71 5.09 -5.86 -15.38
N GLY A 72 6.17 -5.10 -15.16
CA GLY A 72 7.49 -5.64 -14.86
C GLY A 72 8.06 -6.45 -16.03
N MET A 73 8.59 -7.65 -15.76
CA MET A 73 9.18 -8.51 -16.81
C MET A 73 8.19 -8.97 -17.88
N MET A 74 6.90 -8.95 -17.55
CA MET A 74 5.81 -9.36 -18.44
C MET A 74 5.19 -8.16 -19.17
N LEU A 75 5.70 -6.93 -19.01
CA LEU A 75 5.34 -5.84 -19.91
C LEU A 75 6.09 -6.04 -21.22
N LEU A 76 5.36 -6.39 -22.28
CA LEU A 76 5.94 -6.79 -23.57
C LEU A 76 5.66 -5.77 -24.67
N LEU A 77 5.29 -4.55 -24.30
CA LEU A 77 5.11 -3.40 -25.19
C LEU A 77 6.00 -2.27 -24.66
N ASP A 78 6.79 -1.64 -25.52
CA ASP A 78 7.54 -0.43 -25.14
C ASP A 78 6.75 0.82 -25.50
N ARG A 79 6.64 1.15 -26.79
CA ARG A 79 5.95 2.35 -27.27
C ARG A 79 4.92 2.02 -28.34
N ILE A 80 3.86 2.82 -28.40
CA ILE A 80 2.89 2.79 -29.49
C ILE A 80 3.21 3.96 -30.41
N THR A 81 3.68 3.68 -31.62
CA THR A 81 4.05 4.73 -32.58
C THR A 81 2.91 5.12 -33.50
N ARG A 82 1.84 4.33 -33.56
CA ARG A 82 0.59 4.69 -34.25
C ARG A 82 -0.61 4.04 -33.59
N PHE A 83 -1.64 4.83 -33.35
CA PHE A 83 -2.98 4.39 -32.99
C PHE A 83 -4.00 5.10 -33.89
N GLU A 84 -4.62 4.34 -34.78
CA GLU A 84 -5.51 4.86 -35.82
C GLU A 84 -6.83 4.06 -35.80
N PRO A 85 -7.87 4.52 -35.08
CA PRO A 85 -9.14 3.80 -34.94
C PRO A 85 -9.86 3.45 -36.25
N THR A 86 -9.61 4.23 -37.31
CA THR A 86 -10.16 4.04 -38.66
C THR A 86 -9.07 3.72 -39.68
N GLY A 87 -7.88 3.33 -39.21
CA GLY A 87 -6.72 3.04 -40.04
C GLY A 87 -6.66 1.59 -40.53
N GLY A 88 -5.52 1.21 -41.07
CA GLY A 88 -5.26 -0.13 -41.58
C GLY A 88 -5.88 -0.39 -42.96
N PRO A 89 -5.57 -1.56 -43.58
CA PRO A 89 -5.95 -1.90 -44.96
C PRO A 89 -7.47 -2.00 -45.16
N TRP A 90 -8.22 -2.18 -44.07
CA TRP A 90 -9.67 -2.38 -44.10
C TRP A 90 -10.43 -1.15 -43.60
N GLY A 91 -9.74 -0.09 -43.16
CA GLY A 91 -10.37 1.11 -42.57
C GLY A 91 -11.09 0.83 -41.24
N ARG A 92 -10.70 -0.24 -40.54
CA ARG A 92 -11.38 -0.78 -39.35
C ARG A 92 -10.59 -0.58 -38.05
N GLY A 93 -9.34 -0.14 -38.14
CA GLY A 93 -8.47 0.06 -36.99
C GLY A 93 -7.05 -0.45 -37.21
N TYR A 94 -6.08 0.32 -36.71
CA TYR A 94 -4.67 -0.02 -36.78
C TYR A 94 -3.92 0.42 -35.51
N LEU A 95 -3.03 -0.44 -35.02
CA LEU A 95 -2.08 -0.15 -33.95
C LEU A 95 -0.69 -0.58 -34.38
N ARG A 96 0.31 0.26 -34.11
CA ARG A 96 1.72 -0.07 -34.27
C ARG A 96 2.44 0.04 -32.94
N VAL A 97 2.99 -1.08 -32.50
CA VAL A 97 3.86 -1.18 -31.32
C VAL A 97 5.29 -1.34 -31.81
N GLU A 98 6.22 -0.60 -31.21
CA GLU A 98 7.65 -0.78 -31.44
C GLU A 98 8.33 -1.08 -30.12
N ASN A 99 9.10 -2.17 -30.11
CA ASN A 99 9.92 -2.60 -29.00
C ASN A 99 11.38 -2.54 -29.37
N GLU A 100 12.18 -2.03 -28.46
CA GLU A 100 13.63 -2.18 -28.48
C GLU A 100 13.98 -3.50 -27.80
N ILE A 101 14.95 -4.21 -28.37
CA ILE A 101 15.36 -5.52 -27.88
C ILE A 101 16.77 -5.37 -27.28
N PRO A 102 16.87 -5.24 -25.94
CA PRO A 102 18.16 -5.33 -25.29
C PRO A 102 18.81 -6.69 -25.59
N SER A 103 20.10 -6.68 -25.93
CA SER A 103 20.83 -7.93 -26.20
C SER A 103 20.88 -8.88 -24.99
N ASP A 104 20.67 -8.33 -23.79
CA ASP A 104 20.59 -8.99 -22.49
C ASP A 104 19.15 -9.10 -21.95
N ALA A 105 18.14 -8.90 -22.81
CA ALA A 105 16.74 -9.06 -22.42
C ALA A 105 16.52 -10.41 -21.73
N TRP A 106 15.81 -10.41 -20.60
CA TRP A 106 15.77 -11.55 -19.68
C TRP A 106 15.40 -12.87 -20.37
N TYR A 107 14.47 -12.82 -21.32
CA TYR A 107 14.03 -13.99 -22.07
C TYR A 107 15.12 -14.55 -22.99
N LEU A 108 16.01 -13.72 -23.54
CA LEU A 108 17.16 -14.17 -24.33
C LEU A 108 18.22 -14.86 -23.47
N THR A 109 18.34 -14.47 -22.19
CA THR A 109 19.33 -15.06 -21.27
C THR A 109 18.97 -16.47 -20.81
N CYS A 110 17.67 -16.82 -20.83
CA CYS A 110 17.18 -18.10 -20.33
C CYS A 110 16.53 -18.99 -21.40
N HIS A 111 16.18 -18.46 -22.58
CA HIS A 111 15.48 -19.19 -23.63
C HIS A 111 16.23 -19.08 -24.96
N PHE A 112 16.94 -20.09 -25.43
CA PHE A 112 17.40 -21.28 -24.70
C PHE A 112 18.87 -21.13 -24.29
N LYS A 113 19.28 -21.93 -23.31
CA LYS A 113 20.71 -22.06 -22.98
C LYS A 113 21.49 -22.47 -24.24
N ASN A 114 22.44 -21.63 -24.65
CA ASN A 114 23.28 -21.76 -25.86
C ASN A 114 22.58 -21.52 -27.22
N ASP A 115 21.28 -21.17 -27.23
CA ASP A 115 20.53 -20.83 -28.44
C ASP A 115 19.50 -19.73 -28.11
N PRO A 116 19.97 -18.50 -27.82
CA PRO A 116 19.13 -17.43 -27.31
C PRO A 116 18.15 -16.93 -28.38
N CYS A 117 16.86 -17.07 -28.11
CA CYS A 117 15.79 -16.56 -28.93
C CYS A 117 14.55 -16.19 -28.10
N MET A 118 13.88 -15.09 -28.46
CA MET A 118 12.64 -14.72 -27.78
C MET A 118 11.61 -15.85 -27.92
N PRO A 119 10.99 -16.31 -26.81
CA PRO A 119 9.93 -17.29 -26.89
C PRO A 119 8.79 -16.79 -27.79
N GLY A 120 8.37 -17.62 -28.74
CA GLY A 120 7.19 -17.32 -29.56
C GLY A 120 5.93 -17.08 -28.73
N THR A 121 5.84 -17.70 -27.55
CA THR A 121 4.76 -17.47 -26.59
C THR A 121 4.76 -16.05 -26.01
N LEU A 122 5.92 -15.43 -25.76
CA LEU A 122 6.00 -14.03 -25.35
C LEU A 122 5.61 -13.10 -26.50
N MET A 123 6.00 -13.43 -27.74
CA MET A 123 5.54 -12.65 -28.88
C MET A 123 4.01 -12.73 -29.03
N SER A 124 3.40 -13.90 -28.80
CA SER A 124 1.94 -14.04 -28.77
C SER A 124 1.28 -13.32 -27.60
N ASP A 125 1.92 -13.26 -26.42
CA ASP A 125 1.36 -12.52 -25.28
C ASP A 125 1.43 -10.99 -25.50
N ALA A 126 2.51 -10.50 -26.14
CA ALA A 126 2.60 -9.11 -26.59
C ALA A 126 1.43 -8.74 -27.54
N CYS A 127 1.02 -9.67 -28.41
CA CYS A 127 -0.15 -9.50 -29.26
C CYS A 127 -1.45 -9.32 -28.44
N LEU A 128 -1.66 -10.10 -27.37
CA LEU A 128 -2.81 -9.91 -26.46
C LEU A 128 -2.74 -8.57 -25.73
N GLN A 129 -1.56 -8.16 -25.26
CA GLN A 129 -1.36 -6.86 -24.63
C GLN A 129 -1.67 -5.71 -25.59
N ALA A 130 -1.29 -5.84 -26.87
CA ALA A 130 -1.58 -4.85 -27.91
C ALA A 130 -3.10 -4.73 -28.17
N LEU A 131 -3.83 -5.85 -28.17
CA LEU A 131 -5.30 -5.85 -28.24
C LEU A 131 -5.93 -5.19 -27.01
N ALA A 132 -5.44 -5.52 -25.81
CA ALA A 132 -5.92 -4.90 -24.56
C ALA A 132 -5.69 -3.39 -24.55
N PHE A 133 -4.52 -2.95 -25.01
CA PHE A 133 -4.19 -1.54 -25.19
C PHE A 133 -5.16 -0.88 -26.16
N TYR A 134 -5.41 -1.48 -27.33
CA TYR A 134 -6.35 -0.95 -28.32
C TYR A 134 -7.77 -0.82 -27.76
N MET A 135 -8.30 -1.87 -27.13
CA MET A 135 -9.63 -1.84 -26.51
C MET A 135 -9.74 -0.74 -25.46
N THR A 136 -8.66 -0.54 -24.68
CA THR A 136 -8.60 0.53 -23.68
C THR A 136 -8.58 1.89 -24.35
N ALA A 137 -7.75 2.10 -25.38
CA ALA A 137 -7.69 3.34 -26.16
C ALA A 137 -9.01 3.69 -26.86
N MET A 138 -9.86 2.70 -27.15
CA MET A 138 -11.23 2.88 -27.66
C MET A 138 -12.26 3.19 -26.55
N GLY A 139 -11.83 3.24 -25.29
CA GLY A 139 -12.67 3.58 -24.13
C GLY A 139 -13.44 2.41 -23.53
N HIS A 140 -13.27 1.17 -24.02
CA HIS A 140 -14.09 0.06 -23.56
C HIS A 140 -13.88 -0.28 -22.09
N THR A 141 -12.78 0.09 -21.43
CA THR A 141 -12.55 -0.20 -20.00
C THR A 141 -13.19 0.83 -19.05
N LEU A 142 -13.61 2.00 -19.52
CA LEU A 142 -13.96 3.14 -18.65
C LEU A 142 -15.09 2.85 -17.67
N LYS A 143 -16.09 2.06 -18.07
CA LYS A 143 -17.25 1.67 -17.25
C LYS A 143 -17.16 0.23 -16.72
N ARG A 144 -15.95 -0.35 -16.70
CA ARG A 144 -15.68 -1.75 -16.35
C ARG A 144 -14.62 -1.84 -15.25
N ASP A 145 -14.85 -1.08 -14.17
CA ASP A 145 -14.08 -1.22 -12.93
C ASP A 145 -14.14 -2.67 -12.45
N GLY A 146 -13.02 -3.27 -12.06
CA GLY A 146 -12.91 -4.65 -11.62
C GLY A 146 -12.89 -5.69 -12.72
N TRP A 147 -12.93 -5.32 -13.99
CA TRP A 147 -12.88 -6.30 -15.07
C TRP A 147 -11.44 -6.68 -15.43
N ARG A 148 -11.29 -7.77 -16.17
CA ARG A 148 -10.00 -8.22 -16.72
C ARG A 148 -10.11 -8.57 -18.19
N PHE A 149 -8.97 -8.56 -18.85
CA PHE A 149 -8.83 -9.10 -20.19
C PHE A 149 -8.78 -10.64 -20.14
N ASP A 150 -9.44 -11.28 -21.09
CA ASP A 150 -9.56 -12.73 -21.22
C ASP A 150 -9.47 -13.08 -22.71
N PRO A 151 -8.64 -14.04 -23.13
CA PRO A 151 -8.71 -14.57 -24.49
C PRO A 151 -10.13 -15.07 -24.78
N VAL A 152 -10.59 -14.95 -26.03
CA VAL A 152 -11.90 -15.52 -26.40
C VAL A 152 -11.83 -17.04 -26.27
N PRO A 153 -12.71 -17.67 -25.47
CA PRO A 153 -12.69 -19.11 -25.25
C PRO A 153 -13.14 -19.84 -26.51
N ASP A 154 -12.65 -21.07 -26.67
CA ASP A 154 -13.00 -21.97 -27.78
C ASP A 154 -12.68 -21.46 -29.19
N GLU A 155 -12.00 -20.31 -29.31
CA GLU A 155 -11.54 -19.75 -30.59
C GLU A 155 -10.18 -20.31 -30.99
N ILE A 156 -10.08 -20.83 -32.22
CA ILE A 156 -8.83 -21.34 -32.79
C ILE A 156 -8.18 -20.25 -33.64
N TYR A 157 -7.09 -19.65 -33.14
CA TYR A 157 -6.27 -18.74 -33.94
C TYR A 157 -5.00 -19.43 -34.47
N HIS A 158 -4.69 -19.17 -35.74
CA HIS A 158 -3.53 -19.76 -36.41
C HIS A 158 -2.29 -18.88 -36.24
N ILE A 159 -1.28 -19.40 -35.52
CA ILE A 159 0.00 -18.73 -35.30
C ILE A 159 1.05 -19.30 -36.26
N LYS A 160 1.67 -18.43 -37.07
CA LYS A 160 2.79 -18.77 -37.95
C LYS A 160 4.05 -18.02 -37.48
N CYS A 161 5.06 -18.77 -37.05
CA CYS A 161 6.40 -18.25 -36.75
C CYS A 161 7.38 -18.67 -37.85
N ARG A 162 7.89 -17.71 -38.62
CA ARG A 162 8.81 -17.92 -39.77
C ARG A 162 10.12 -17.14 -39.65
N GLY A 163 10.43 -16.66 -38.46
CA GLY A 163 11.71 -16.08 -38.09
C GLY A 163 11.90 -16.07 -36.58
N GLN A 164 12.95 -15.41 -36.11
CA GLN A 164 13.34 -15.42 -34.71
C GLN A 164 13.90 -14.06 -34.29
N VAL A 165 13.69 -13.70 -33.04
CA VAL A 165 14.34 -12.57 -32.36
C VAL A 165 15.54 -13.13 -31.60
N THR A 166 16.72 -12.53 -31.77
CA THR A 166 17.99 -13.01 -31.19
C THR A 166 18.71 -11.87 -30.45
N PRO A 167 19.82 -12.11 -29.71
CA PRO A 167 20.60 -11.02 -29.10
C PRO A 167 21.16 -9.98 -30.06
N LYS A 168 21.18 -10.27 -31.37
CA LYS A 168 21.59 -9.29 -32.40
C LYS A 168 20.44 -8.43 -32.88
N SER A 169 19.21 -8.87 -32.64
CA SER A 169 18.02 -8.15 -33.06
C SER A 169 17.90 -6.84 -32.30
N GLN A 170 17.44 -5.78 -32.97
CA GLN A 170 17.35 -4.44 -32.37
C GLN A 170 15.90 -4.01 -32.20
N ASN A 171 15.10 -4.18 -33.24
CA ASN A 171 13.73 -3.67 -33.28
C ASN A 171 12.75 -4.81 -33.55
N LEU A 172 11.71 -4.88 -32.73
CA LEU A 172 10.57 -5.75 -32.93
C LEU A 172 9.30 -4.91 -33.00
N ILE A 173 8.54 -5.10 -34.06
CA ILE A 173 7.37 -4.29 -34.38
C ILE A 173 6.17 -5.21 -34.44
N TYR A 174 5.11 -4.86 -33.71
CA TYR A 174 3.81 -5.52 -33.81
C TYR A 174 2.82 -4.57 -34.47
N GLU A 175 2.19 -5.04 -35.53
CA GLU A 175 1.13 -4.31 -36.23
C GLU A 175 -0.18 -5.07 -36.07
N VAL A 176 -1.16 -4.41 -35.46
CA VAL A 176 -2.52 -4.94 -35.25
C VAL A 176 -3.42 -4.36 -36.33
N PHE A 177 -4.10 -5.24 -37.06
CA PHE A 177 -5.07 -4.91 -38.10
C PHE A 177 -6.44 -5.38 -37.66
N VAL A 178 -7.29 -4.45 -37.21
CA VAL A 178 -8.57 -4.78 -36.59
C VAL A 178 -9.54 -5.31 -37.63
N GLU A 179 -10.13 -6.47 -37.35
CA GLU A 179 -11.17 -7.07 -38.18
C GLU A 179 -12.56 -6.74 -37.62
N GLU A 180 -12.72 -6.85 -36.29
CA GLU A 180 -14.02 -6.76 -35.63
C GLU A 180 -13.88 -6.19 -34.21
N ILE A 181 -14.84 -5.35 -33.82
CA ILE A 181 -15.02 -4.82 -32.47
C ILE A 181 -16.51 -4.92 -32.12
N ILE A 182 -16.81 -5.59 -31.02
CA ILE A 182 -18.16 -5.77 -30.49
C ILE A 182 -18.16 -5.18 -29.08
N ASP A 183 -18.91 -4.10 -28.80
CA ASP A 183 -18.97 -3.54 -27.44
C ASP A 183 -19.71 -4.47 -26.49
N GLY A 184 -20.86 -5.02 -26.91
CA GLY A 184 -21.60 -6.11 -26.27
C GLY A 184 -21.71 -6.09 -24.72
N PRO A 185 -22.16 -7.19 -24.10
CA PRO A 185 -22.04 -7.36 -22.64
C PRO A 185 -20.60 -7.59 -22.21
N CYS A 186 -19.82 -8.32 -23.01
CA CYS A 186 -18.39 -8.54 -22.83
C CYS A 186 -17.67 -7.99 -24.07
N PRO A 187 -17.14 -6.75 -24.04
CA PRO A 187 -16.47 -6.17 -25.19
C PRO A 187 -15.43 -7.10 -25.75
N THR A 188 -15.40 -7.27 -27.06
CA THR A 188 -14.53 -8.23 -27.74
C THR A 188 -13.92 -7.60 -28.98
N ILE A 189 -12.62 -7.83 -29.19
CA ILE A 189 -11.89 -7.43 -30.38
C ILE A 189 -11.30 -8.67 -31.07
N TYR A 190 -11.33 -8.67 -32.39
CA TYR A 190 -10.59 -9.63 -33.22
C TYR A 190 -9.70 -8.89 -34.20
N ALA A 191 -8.46 -9.35 -34.34
CA ALA A 191 -7.51 -8.74 -35.27
C ALA A 191 -6.52 -9.75 -35.87
N ASP A 192 -5.98 -9.39 -37.03
CA ASP A 192 -4.75 -9.97 -37.54
C ASP A 192 -3.55 -9.22 -36.98
N ILE A 193 -2.50 -9.94 -36.59
CA ILE A 193 -1.32 -9.34 -35.97
C ILE A 193 -0.07 -9.82 -36.70
N LEU A 194 0.74 -8.87 -37.18
CA LEU A 194 1.99 -9.11 -37.88
C LEU A 194 3.17 -8.64 -37.02
N GLY A 195 4.10 -9.54 -36.74
CA GLY A 195 5.36 -9.23 -36.07
C GLY A 195 6.52 -9.14 -37.05
N THR A 196 7.26 -8.03 -37.03
CA THR A 196 8.41 -7.76 -37.88
C THR A 196 9.64 -7.49 -37.04
N CYS A 197 10.73 -8.24 -37.25
CA CYS A 197 12.00 -8.04 -36.56
C CYS A 197 13.06 -7.56 -37.56
N ASP A 198 13.63 -6.37 -37.31
CA ASP A 198 14.64 -5.72 -38.15
C ASP A 198 14.31 -5.74 -39.67
N GLY A 199 13.04 -5.49 -39.99
CA GLY A 199 12.52 -5.46 -41.37
C GLY A 199 12.06 -6.81 -41.94
N LEU A 200 12.33 -7.93 -41.26
CA LEU A 200 11.84 -9.25 -41.67
C LEU A 200 10.52 -9.58 -40.96
N LYS A 201 9.47 -9.91 -41.71
CA LYS A 201 8.20 -10.40 -41.13
C LYS A 201 8.41 -11.80 -40.55
N ILE A 202 8.29 -11.96 -39.23
CA ILE A 202 8.63 -13.20 -38.51
C ILE A 202 7.43 -13.91 -37.87
N LEU A 203 6.35 -13.19 -37.58
CA LEU A 203 5.16 -13.71 -36.89
C LEU A 203 3.90 -13.24 -37.60
N HIS A 204 2.92 -14.12 -37.79
CA HIS A 204 1.55 -13.74 -38.13
C HIS A 204 0.57 -14.56 -37.31
N ILE A 205 -0.38 -13.89 -36.67
CA ILE A 205 -1.50 -14.50 -35.97
C ILE A 205 -2.77 -14.06 -36.68
N ARG A 206 -3.49 -15.02 -37.26
CA ARG A 206 -4.81 -14.79 -37.87
C ARG A 206 -5.86 -14.72 -36.77
N ARG A 207 -6.69 -13.68 -36.81
CA ARG A 207 -7.92 -13.51 -36.02
C ARG A 207 -7.75 -13.80 -34.52
N MET A 208 -6.76 -13.16 -33.89
CA MET A 208 -6.62 -13.26 -32.45
C MET A 208 -7.75 -12.51 -31.75
N GLY A 209 -8.48 -13.19 -30.86
CA GLY A 209 -9.60 -12.64 -30.10
C GLY A 209 -9.24 -12.32 -28.65
N LEU A 210 -9.64 -11.14 -28.18
CA LEU A 210 -9.56 -10.74 -26.77
C LEU A 210 -10.89 -10.14 -26.33
N ARG A 211 -11.35 -10.46 -25.12
CA ARG A 211 -12.55 -9.89 -24.53
C ARG A 211 -12.31 -9.33 -23.12
N LEU A 212 -13.19 -8.43 -22.70
CA LEU A 212 -13.31 -7.94 -21.33
C LEU A 212 -14.37 -8.78 -20.60
N VAL A 213 -14.04 -9.28 -19.41
CA VAL A 213 -14.98 -10.04 -18.55
C VAL A 213 -14.95 -9.53 -17.11
N PRO A 214 -16.06 -9.68 -16.36
CA PRO A 214 -16.09 -9.36 -14.95
C PRO A 214 -15.02 -10.13 -14.15
N ASP A 215 -14.45 -9.44 -13.20
CA ASP A 215 -13.57 -9.94 -12.17
C ASP A 215 -13.83 -9.09 -10.90
N TYR A 216 -13.18 -9.40 -9.79
CA TYR A 216 -13.59 -8.84 -8.49
C TYR A 216 -12.37 -8.35 -7.70
N PRO A 217 -12.43 -7.15 -7.09
CA PRO A 217 -11.35 -6.67 -6.25
C PRO A 217 -11.00 -7.63 -5.10
N LEU A 218 -12.01 -8.28 -4.50
CA LEU A 218 -11.80 -9.18 -3.36
C LEU A 218 -10.94 -10.41 -3.69
N ASP A 219 -11.00 -10.92 -4.93
CA ASP A 219 -10.17 -12.06 -5.37
C ASP A 219 -8.67 -11.70 -5.42
N CYS A 220 -8.33 -10.42 -5.57
CA CYS A 220 -6.95 -9.91 -5.59
C CYS A 220 -6.51 -9.30 -4.26
N TRP A 221 -7.43 -9.08 -3.32
CA TRP A 221 -7.17 -8.47 -2.01
C TRP A 221 -7.45 -9.41 -0.85
N PRO A 222 -6.82 -10.61 -0.81
CA PRO A 222 -7.06 -11.56 0.28
C PRO A 222 -6.69 -10.97 1.65
N HIS A 223 -5.78 -9.99 1.69
CA HIS A 223 -5.36 -9.30 2.92
C HIS A 223 -6.51 -8.63 3.69
N LEU A 224 -7.61 -8.24 3.03
CA LEU A 224 -8.80 -7.72 3.70
C LEU A 224 -9.53 -8.78 4.55
N LEU A 225 -9.29 -10.07 4.26
CA LEU A 225 -9.86 -11.20 4.99
C LEU A 225 -8.81 -11.95 5.82
N LEU A 226 -7.51 -11.81 5.49
CA LEU A 226 -6.43 -12.41 6.26
C LEU A 226 -6.48 -11.86 7.70
N CYS A 227 -6.39 -12.76 8.67
CA CYS A 227 -6.44 -12.45 10.10
C CYS A 227 -7.79 -11.94 10.65
N HIS A 228 -8.83 -11.77 9.83
CA HIS A 228 -10.17 -11.49 10.35
C HIS A 228 -10.71 -12.71 11.10
N VAL A 229 -11.28 -12.47 12.29
CA VAL A 229 -11.92 -13.49 13.12
C VAL A 229 -13.27 -12.94 13.55
N GLU A 230 -14.32 -13.72 13.34
CA GLU A 230 -15.65 -13.38 13.83
C GLU A 230 -15.66 -13.41 15.37
N LYS A 231 -15.69 -12.23 15.99
CA LYS A 231 -15.75 -12.05 17.45
C LYS A 231 -17.06 -12.56 18.06
N LYS A 232 -18.14 -12.54 17.28
CA LYS A 232 -19.49 -12.96 17.65
C LYS A 232 -20.12 -13.77 16.51
N PRO A 233 -21.08 -14.67 16.79
CA PRO A 233 -21.80 -15.41 15.76
C PRO A 233 -22.48 -14.49 14.75
N ALA A 234 -22.49 -14.90 13.49
CA ALA A 234 -23.28 -14.28 12.44
C ALA A 234 -24.52 -15.11 12.13
N ALA A 235 -25.57 -14.46 11.63
CA ALA A 235 -26.79 -15.11 11.17
C ALA A 235 -26.49 -16.04 9.98
N ARG A 236 -27.27 -17.12 9.86
CA ARG A 236 -27.13 -18.11 8.80
C ARG A 236 -28.47 -18.44 8.16
N ILE A 237 -28.45 -18.70 6.85
CA ILE A 237 -29.57 -19.29 6.10
C ILE A 237 -29.01 -20.47 5.32
N GLY A 238 -29.45 -21.68 5.68
CA GLY A 238 -28.80 -22.91 5.20
C GLY A 238 -27.30 -22.90 5.54
N ASP A 239 -26.47 -23.14 4.53
CA ASP A 239 -25.01 -23.16 4.67
C ASP A 239 -24.36 -21.77 4.62
N MET A 240 -25.12 -20.73 4.22
CA MET A 240 -24.60 -19.37 4.08
C MET A 240 -24.52 -18.66 5.43
N GLU A 241 -23.39 -18.02 5.70
CA GLU A 241 -23.14 -17.20 6.89
C GLU A 241 -22.93 -15.74 6.51
N PHE A 242 -23.68 -14.84 7.14
CA PHE A 242 -23.66 -13.41 6.86
C PHE A 242 -22.67 -12.67 7.77
N GLY A 243 -21.45 -13.19 7.86
CA GLY A 243 -20.31 -12.56 8.53
C GLY A 243 -19.56 -11.59 7.61
N TYR A 244 -18.41 -11.09 8.08
CA TYR A 244 -17.63 -10.06 7.40
C TYR A 244 -17.23 -10.46 5.98
N LYS A 245 -16.89 -11.74 5.74
CA LYS A 245 -16.55 -12.22 4.39
C LYS A 245 -17.70 -12.04 3.40
N SER A 246 -18.93 -12.40 3.80
CA SER A 246 -20.12 -12.25 2.96
C SER A 246 -20.45 -10.77 2.73
N LEU A 247 -20.37 -9.95 3.79
CA LEU A 247 -20.59 -8.50 3.70
C LEU A 247 -19.57 -7.79 2.82
N LEU A 248 -18.30 -8.20 2.89
CA LEU A 248 -17.26 -7.67 2.02
C LEU A 248 -17.43 -8.15 0.57
N ALA A 249 -17.98 -9.35 0.35
CA ALA A 249 -18.37 -9.81 -0.99
C ALA A 249 -19.51 -8.95 -1.58
N CYS A 250 -20.46 -8.47 -0.76
CA CYS A 250 -21.46 -7.48 -1.19
C CYS A 250 -20.83 -6.18 -1.72
N ALA A 251 -19.66 -5.79 -1.21
CA ALA A 251 -18.93 -4.61 -1.66
C ALA A 251 -18.04 -4.89 -2.87
N PHE A 252 -17.17 -5.90 -2.78
CA PHE A 252 -16.04 -6.10 -3.70
C PHE A 252 -15.90 -7.53 -4.27
N GLY A 253 -16.81 -8.45 -3.95
CA GLY A 253 -16.74 -9.85 -4.37
C GLY A 253 -17.78 -10.25 -5.42
N LYS A 254 -17.91 -11.55 -5.67
CA LYS A 254 -19.01 -12.08 -6.48
C LYS A 254 -20.33 -11.92 -5.72
N PRO A 255 -21.41 -11.45 -6.36
CA PRO A 255 -22.72 -11.40 -5.72
C PRO A 255 -23.20 -12.77 -5.20
N SER A 256 -22.83 -13.88 -5.84
CA SER A 256 -23.14 -15.22 -5.31
C SER A 256 -22.40 -15.58 -4.02
N ASP A 257 -21.21 -15.04 -3.77
CA ASP A 257 -20.50 -15.22 -2.49
C ASP A 257 -21.22 -14.48 -1.33
N ALA A 258 -22.02 -13.46 -1.68
CA ALA A 258 -22.83 -12.68 -0.74
C ALA A 258 -24.25 -13.25 -0.53
N PHE A 259 -24.94 -13.60 -1.63
CA PHE A 259 -26.38 -13.92 -1.65
C PHE A 259 -26.73 -15.29 -2.27
N GLY A 260 -25.74 -16.13 -2.57
CA GLY A 260 -25.95 -17.48 -3.10
C GLY A 260 -26.64 -17.46 -4.46
N GLU A 261 -27.66 -18.30 -4.63
CA GLU A 261 -28.40 -18.40 -5.91
C GLU A 261 -29.12 -17.09 -6.29
N LEU A 262 -29.49 -16.23 -5.33
CA LEU A 262 -30.05 -14.90 -5.62
C LEU A 262 -29.01 -13.98 -6.29
N GLY A 263 -27.73 -14.13 -5.93
CA GLY A 263 -26.62 -13.34 -6.47
C GLY A 263 -26.09 -13.85 -7.81
N LYS A 264 -26.22 -15.15 -8.09
CA LYS A 264 -25.64 -15.83 -9.26
C LYS A 264 -25.93 -15.18 -10.63
N PRO A 265 -27.14 -14.64 -10.93
CA PRO A 265 -27.38 -13.93 -12.18
C PRO A 265 -26.48 -12.69 -12.37
N PHE A 266 -25.91 -12.16 -11.29
CA PHE A 266 -25.07 -10.96 -11.25
C PHE A 266 -23.58 -11.25 -11.19
N ASP A 267 -23.15 -12.52 -11.26
CA ASP A 267 -21.72 -12.87 -11.34
C ASP A 267 -21.12 -12.57 -12.72
N GLY A 268 -21.98 -12.32 -13.72
CA GLY A 268 -21.63 -11.91 -15.08
C GLY A 268 -21.72 -10.40 -15.29
N PRO A 269 -21.98 -9.92 -16.52
CA PRO A 269 -21.98 -8.49 -16.84
C PRO A 269 -23.20 -7.72 -16.29
N ARG A 270 -24.11 -8.40 -15.59
CA ARG A 270 -25.30 -7.76 -14.98
C ARG A 270 -24.90 -7.00 -13.72
N HIS A 271 -25.35 -5.76 -13.64
CA HIS A 271 -25.13 -4.90 -12.48
C HIS A 271 -26.05 -5.27 -11.31
N ILE A 272 -25.53 -5.20 -10.09
CA ILE A 272 -26.27 -5.25 -8.82
C ILE A 272 -25.80 -4.11 -7.93
N ALA A 273 -26.71 -3.50 -7.17
CA ALA A 273 -26.34 -2.54 -6.14
C ALA A 273 -25.40 -3.18 -5.10
N ARG A 274 -24.36 -2.45 -4.71
CA ARG A 274 -23.28 -2.91 -3.83
C ARG A 274 -23.35 -2.23 -2.48
N LEU A 275 -22.69 -2.80 -1.48
CA LEU A 275 -22.33 -2.06 -0.26
C LEU A 275 -21.09 -1.18 -0.51
N PRO A 276 -20.87 -0.13 0.29
CA PRO A 276 -19.57 0.52 0.35
C PRO A 276 -18.49 -0.46 0.82
N GLY A 277 -17.28 -0.33 0.29
CA GLY A 277 -16.10 -1.11 0.67
C GLY A 277 -15.14 -0.32 1.57
N PRO A 278 -14.10 -0.97 2.15
CA PRO A 278 -13.08 -0.29 2.94
C PRO A 278 -12.44 0.90 2.18
N PRO A 279 -12.14 2.02 2.87
CA PRO A 279 -12.23 2.24 4.31
C PRO A 279 -13.63 2.68 4.82
N TYR A 280 -14.66 2.67 3.97
CA TYR A 280 -16.03 3.14 4.27
C TYR A 280 -17.04 2.00 4.51
N HIS A 281 -16.55 0.79 4.75
CA HIS A 281 -17.39 -0.37 5.05
C HIS A 281 -17.66 -0.44 6.55
N PHE A 282 -18.91 -0.26 6.95
CA PHE A 282 -19.29 -0.15 8.37
C PHE A 282 -20.29 -1.21 8.81
N MET A 283 -20.12 -2.43 8.28
CA MET A 283 -20.86 -3.61 8.73
C MET A 283 -19.85 -4.71 9.06
N SER A 284 -19.91 -5.29 10.26
CA SER A 284 -19.02 -6.39 10.64
C SER A 284 -19.69 -7.76 10.45
N ARG A 285 -20.98 -7.86 10.80
CA ARG A 285 -21.76 -9.11 10.72
C ARG A 285 -23.26 -8.81 10.81
N VAL A 286 -24.09 -9.60 10.13
CA VAL A 286 -25.53 -9.67 10.42
C VAL A 286 -25.73 -10.61 11.59
N THR A 287 -26.43 -10.21 12.63
CA THR A 287 -26.64 -11.01 13.86
C THR A 287 -28.03 -11.64 13.93
N SER A 288 -29.03 -11.02 13.30
CA SER A 288 -30.40 -11.53 13.23
C SER A 288 -31.04 -11.20 11.87
N ILE A 289 -31.81 -12.15 11.33
CA ILE A 289 -32.58 -11.97 10.10
C ILE A 289 -34.00 -12.46 10.36
N LEU A 290 -34.95 -11.52 10.39
CA LEU A 290 -36.40 -11.73 10.41
C LEU A 290 -36.98 -11.22 9.09
N ALA A 291 -36.44 -11.73 7.99
CA ALA A 291 -36.76 -11.34 6.62
C ALA A 291 -36.71 -12.57 5.71
N THR A 292 -37.44 -12.53 4.60
CA THR A 292 -37.45 -13.61 3.60
C THR A 292 -36.50 -13.22 2.47
N MET A 293 -35.46 -14.01 2.22
CA MET A 293 -34.57 -13.77 1.08
C MET A 293 -35.38 -13.83 -0.23
N GLY A 294 -35.30 -12.78 -1.05
CA GLY A 294 -36.16 -12.64 -2.24
C GLY A 294 -37.63 -12.31 -1.97
N GLY A 295 -37.98 -11.89 -0.75
CA GLY A 295 -39.36 -11.71 -0.29
C GLY A 295 -40.04 -10.42 -0.74
N MET A 296 -39.33 -9.29 -0.76
CA MET A 296 -39.87 -7.93 -0.97
C MET A 296 -41.14 -7.64 -0.15
N LYS A 297 -41.08 -7.76 1.19
CA LYS A 297 -42.23 -7.58 2.09
C LYS A 297 -42.01 -6.47 3.11
N THR A 298 -43.10 -5.90 3.60
CA THR A 298 -43.05 -4.98 4.75
C THR A 298 -42.93 -5.75 6.06
N ASP A 299 -42.50 -5.04 7.10
CA ASP A 299 -42.28 -5.50 8.47
C ASP A 299 -41.13 -6.53 8.62
N GLU A 300 -40.36 -6.76 7.55
CA GLU A 300 -39.14 -7.56 7.58
C GLU A 300 -37.98 -6.76 8.23
N THR A 301 -37.21 -7.44 9.08
CA THR A 301 -36.24 -6.79 9.98
C THR A 301 -34.91 -7.53 10.00
N ILE A 302 -33.81 -6.79 10.12
CA ILE A 302 -32.47 -7.34 10.40
C ILE A 302 -31.80 -6.62 11.58
N GLU A 303 -30.85 -7.29 12.20
CA GLU A 303 -29.90 -6.68 13.13
C GLU A 303 -28.47 -6.90 12.63
N VAL A 304 -27.66 -5.85 12.66
CA VAL A 304 -26.29 -5.82 12.14
C VAL A 304 -25.38 -5.21 13.19
N ASP A 305 -24.25 -5.86 13.47
CA ASP A 305 -23.21 -5.34 14.35
C ASP A 305 -22.11 -4.66 13.49
N TYR A 306 -21.67 -3.48 13.91
CA TYR A 306 -20.43 -2.84 13.51
C TYR A 306 -19.49 -2.74 14.71
N ASP A 307 -18.38 -3.49 14.67
CA ASP A 307 -17.33 -3.38 15.67
C ASP A 307 -16.39 -2.24 15.29
N ILE A 308 -16.33 -1.22 16.15
CA ILE A 308 -15.42 -0.09 15.98
C ILE A 308 -13.98 -0.61 16.13
N PRO A 309 -13.12 -0.47 15.09
CA PRO A 309 -11.71 -0.81 15.20
C PRO A 309 -10.99 0.07 16.23
N GLU A 310 -10.02 -0.50 16.96
CA GLU A 310 -9.24 0.24 17.98
C GLU A 310 -8.48 1.46 17.40
N ASN A 311 -8.14 1.39 16.11
CA ASN A 311 -7.43 2.40 15.33
C ASN A 311 -8.28 2.92 14.16
N ALA A 312 -9.58 3.12 14.38
CA ALA A 312 -10.47 3.57 13.31
C ALA A 312 -10.10 4.99 12.84
N TRP A 313 -9.68 5.06 11.57
CA TRP A 313 -9.13 6.25 10.91
C TRP A 313 -9.99 7.52 11.06
N TYR A 314 -11.32 7.37 11.08
CA TYR A 314 -12.23 8.50 11.09
C TYR A 314 -12.24 9.26 12.42
N PHE A 315 -11.78 8.68 13.54
CA PHE A 315 -11.58 9.45 14.77
C PHE A 315 -10.34 10.35 14.68
N ASP A 316 -9.28 9.86 14.04
CA ASP A 316 -8.04 10.61 13.87
C ASP A 316 -8.18 11.72 12.82
N GLU A 317 -8.98 11.47 11.78
CA GLU A 317 -9.27 12.46 10.73
C GLU A 317 -10.32 13.49 11.14
N ASN A 318 -11.16 13.19 12.13
CA ASN A 318 -12.18 14.12 12.61
C ASN A 318 -11.56 15.30 13.41
N GLY A 319 -12.23 16.44 13.37
CA GLY A 319 -11.90 17.62 14.16
C GLY A 319 -12.17 17.43 15.67
N ASN A 320 -12.90 16.38 16.04
CA ASN A 320 -13.28 16.01 17.40
C ASN A 320 -13.04 14.51 17.68
N ARG A 321 -12.98 14.11 18.96
CA ARG A 321 -12.82 12.72 19.40
C ARG A 321 -14.07 11.86 19.17
N SER A 322 -15.23 12.46 18.92
CA SER A 322 -16.46 11.73 18.60
C SER A 322 -16.44 11.15 17.18
N MET A 323 -17.26 10.13 16.93
CA MET A 323 -17.50 9.62 15.60
C MET A 323 -18.11 10.73 14.73
N PRO A 324 -17.57 11.02 13.54
CA PRO A 324 -18.15 12.01 12.64
C PRO A 324 -19.53 11.55 12.16
N PHE A 325 -20.43 12.50 11.94
CA PHE A 325 -21.83 12.17 11.69
C PHE A 325 -22.02 11.39 10.38
N CYS A 326 -21.21 11.66 9.34
CA CYS A 326 -21.25 10.86 8.11
C CYS A 326 -21.01 9.37 8.34
N VAL A 327 -20.07 9.00 9.23
CA VAL A 327 -19.79 7.60 9.55
C VAL A 327 -20.96 6.97 10.30
N LEU A 328 -21.54 7.69 11.27
CA LEU A 328 -22.73 7.21 11.99
C LEU A 328 -23.93 7.02 11.05
N MET A 329 -24.14 7.96 10.13
CA MET A 329 -25.18 7.82 9.10
C MET A 329 -24.96 6.54 8.29
N GLU A 330 -23.73 6.23 7.89
CA GLU A 330 -23.45 5.01 7.11
C GLU A 330 -23.57 3.72 7.91
N VAL A 331 -23.16 3.72 9.19
CA VAL A 331 -23.43 2.60 10.12
C VAL A 331 -24.93 2.29 10.19
N ALA A 332 -25.77 3.33 10.07
CA ALA A 332 -27.23 3.20 10.07
C ALA A 332 -27.83 2.87 8.68
N LEU A 333 -27.25 3.41 7.59
CA LEU A 333 -27.82 3.35 6.24
C LEU A 333 -27.37 2.14 5.41
N GLN A 334 -26.16 1.62 5.62
CA GLN A 334 -25.67 0.44 4.88
C GLN A 334 -26.54 -0.82 5.10
N PRO A 335 -27.04 -1.10 6.33
CA PRO A 335 -28.02 -2.17 6.55
C PRO A 335 -29.29 -2.06 5.69
N CYS A 336 -29.79 -0.84 5.40
CA CYS A 336 -30.93 -0.64 4.50
C CYS A 336 -30.64 -1.14 3.08
N GLY A 337 -29.45 -0.81 2.56
CA GLY A 337 -29.02 -1.26 1.23
C GLY A 337 -28.80 -2.77 1.17
N TRP A 338 -28.20 -3.35 2.21
CA TRP A 338 -28.05 -4.79 2.31
C TRP A 338 -29.41 -5.50 2.34
N LEU A 339 -30.35 -5.03 3.15
CA LEU A 339 -31.69 -5.61 3.26
C LEU A 339 -32.47 -5.52 1.95
N ALA A 340 -32.43 -4.36 1.29
CA ALA A 340 -33.10 -4.15 0.00
C ALA A 340 -32.62 -5.11 -1.10
N VAL A 341 -31.32 -5.44 -1.10
CA VAL A 341 -30.75 -6.43 -2.03
C VAL A 341 -31.08 -7.86 -1.60
N PHE A 342 -30.98 -8.16 -0.30
CA PHE A 342 -31.33 -9.46 0.29
C PHE A 342 -32.79 -9.85 0.00
N GLU A 343 -33.72 -8.89 0.06
CA GLU A 343 -35.13 -9.10 -0.29
C GLU A 343 -35.38 -9.27 -1.80
N GLY A 344 -34.35 -9.15 -2.65
CA GLY A 344 -34.45 -9.42 -4.08
C GLY A 344 -34.77 -8.21 -4.95
N GLY A 345 -34.62 -6.99 -4.44
CA GLY A 345 -34.91 -5.75 -5.18
C GLY A 345 -34.30 -5.72 -6.60
N PRO A 346 -32.98 -5.93 -6.77
CA PRO A 346 -32.34 -5.97 -8.09
C PRO A 346 -32.85 -7.07 -9.01
N ALA A 347 -33.29 -8.21 -8.47
CA ALA A 347 -33.78 -9.36 -9.26
C ALA A 347 -35.17 -9.14 -9.86
N THR A 348 -35.85 -8.06 -9.49
CA THR A 348 -37.17 -7.70 -10.04
C THR A 348 -37.09 -7.04 -11.44
N SER A 349 -35.89 -6.77 -11.94
CA SER A 349 -35.67 -6.16 -13.26
C SER A 349 -34.55 -6.84 -14.04
N GLU A 350 -34.71 -6.92 -15.37
CA GLU A 350 -33.64 -7.31 -16.29
C GLU A 350 -32.66 -6.15 -16.57
N LYS A 351 -33.10 -4.91 -16.35
CA LYS A 351 -32.24 -3.73 -16.51
C LYS A 351 -31.48 -3.46 -15.19
N PRO A 352 -30.26 -2.92 -15.27
CA PRO A 352 -29.54 -2.43 -14.10
C PRO A 352 -30.38 -1.49 -13.23
N LEU A 353 -30.39 -1.77 -11.93
CA LEU A 353 -30.99 -0.94 -10.90
C LEU A 353 -29.90 -0.41 -9.95
N TYR A 354 -30.01 0.86 -9.60
CA TYR A 354 -29.08 1.62 -8.78
C TYR A 354 -29.79 2.09 -7.52
N PHE A 355 -29.15 1.93 -6.36
CA PHE A 355 -29.77 2.19 -5.07
C PHE A 355 -29.35 3.57 -4.53
N ARG A 356 -30.31 4.42 -4.17
CA ARG A 356 -30.04 5.77 -3.67
C ARG A 356 -30.91 6.09 -2.45
N ASN A 357 -30.30 6.72 -1.46
CA ASN A 357 -31.06 7.37 -0.39
C ASN A 357 -31.76 8.61 -0.95
N MET A 358 -32.99 8.87 -0.49
CA MET A 358 -33.81 9.98 -0.98
C MET A 358 -34.13 11.00 0.10
N ASP A 359 -34.44 10.55 1.30
CA ASP A 359 -34.80 11.43 2.40
C ASP A 359 -34.73 10.67 3.72
N GLY A 360 -34.66 11.43 4.81
CA GLY A 360 -34.76 10.86 6.13
C GLY A 360 -34.77 11.92 7.22
N THR A 361 -35.17 11.49 8.41
CA THR A 361 -35.07 12.28 9.64
C THR A 361 -34.36 11.43 10.68
N GLY A 362 -33.29 11.97 11.25
CA GLY A 362 -32.45 11.29 12.23
C GLY A 362 -32.32 12.09 13.52
N THR A 363 -32.25 11.41 14.66
CA THR A 363 -32.01 12.00 15.99
C THR A 363 -30.93 11.22 16.72
N LEU A 364 -29.82 11.88 17.04
CA LEU A 364 -28.73 11.35 17.85
C LEU A 364 -28.98 11.70 19.32
N THR A 365 -28.92 10.71 20.21
CA THR A 365 -29.17 10.90 21.66
C THR A 365 -27.89 10.84 22.48
N THR A 366 -26.79 10.29 21.94
CA THR A 366 -25.53 10.10 22.66
C THR A 366 -24.32 10.19 21.73
N GLU A 367 -23.26 10.85 22.17
CA GLU A 367 -21.98 10.86 21.46
C GLU A 367 -21.29 9.49 21.47
N ILE A 368 -20.59 9.17 20.39
CA ILE A 368 -19.91 7.88 20.22
C ILE A 368 -18.41 8.13 20.20
N PHE A 369 -17.69 7.44 21.08
CA PHE A 369 -16.23 7.55 21.24
C PHE A 369 -15.50 6.28 20.79
N PRO A 370 -14.16 6.31 20.62
CA PRO A 370 -13.39 5.16 20.12
C PRO A 370 -13.55 3.87 20.93
N ASP A 371 -13.85 3.98 22.22
CA ASP A 371 -14.01 2.87 23.16
C ASP A 371 -15.46 2.37 23.28
N ALA A 372 -16.38 2.87 22.45
CA ALA A 372 -17.79 2.46 22.46
C ALA A 372 -18.01 0.97 22.14
N GLY A 373 -17.04 0.30 21.50
CA GLY A 373 -17.08 -1.12 21.20
C GLY A 373 -17.93 -1.44 19.96
N THR A 374 -19.08 -2.08 20.14
CA THR A 374 -19.96 -2.47 19.02
C THR A 374 -21.19 -1.59 18.96
N ILE A 375 -21.51 -1.08 17.78
CA ILE A 375 -22.82 -0.50 17.46
C ILE A 375 -23.68 -1.59 16.83
N ARG A 376 -24.87 -1.85 17.39
CA ARG A 376 -25.88 -2.72 16.79
C ARG A 376 -26.93 -1.86 16.10
N THR A 377 -27.12 -2.06 14.80
CA THR A 377 -28.17 -1.40 14.01
C THR A 377 -29.32 -2.37 13.78
N ARG A 378 -30.54 -1.98 14.15
CA ARG A 378 -31.78 -2.65 13.76
C ARG A 378 -32.41 -1.88 12.61
N THR A 379 -32.79 -2.58 11.55
CA THR A 379 -33.40 -1.98 10.36
C THR A 379 -34.64 -2.76 9.97
N THR A 380 -35.77 -2.06 9.82
CA THR A 380 -37.07 -2.65 9.49
C THR A 380 -37.65 -1.97 8.25
N VAL A 381 -38.12 -2.76 7.28
CA VAL A 381 -38.86 -2.25 6.11
C VAL A 381 -40.27 -1.86 6.52
N THR A 382 -40.65 -0.60 6.35
CA THR A 382 -41.99 -0.11 6.71
C THR A 382 -42.92 0.02 5.51
N LYS A 383 -42.35 0.22 4.31
CA LYS A 383 -43.14 0.40 3.09
C LYS A 383 -42.34 0.03 1.85
N ILE A 384 -42.99 -0.61 0.89
CA ILE A 384 -42.48 -0.85 -0.46
C ILE A 384 -43.50 -0.31 -1.46
N ILE A 385 -43.05 0.47 -2.45
CA ILE A 385 -43.87 0.98 -3.53
C ILE A 385 -43.15 0.69 -4.85
N ASN A 386 -43.81 0.01 -5.77
CA ASN A 386 -43.28 -0.23 -7.12
C ASN A 386 -44.15 0.50 -8.14
N PHE A 387 -43.54 1.38 -8.94
CA PHE A 387 -44.22 2.05 -10.05
C PHE A 387 -43.23 2.37 -11.17
N SER A 388 -43.61 2.10 -12.42
CA SER A 388 -42.86 2.53 -13.62
C SER A 388 -41.36 2.16 -13.60
N GLY A 389 -41.00 0.99 -13.08
CA GLY A 389 -39.60 0.53 -12.99
C GLY A 389 -38.78 1.17 -11.86
N ILE A 390 -39.41 1.96 -10.99
CA ILE A 390 -38.82 2.51 -9.76
C ILE A 390 -39.40 1.74 -8.57
N ILE A 391 -38.54 1.35 -7.64
CA ILE A 391 -38.94 0.70 -6.38
C ILE A 391 -38.52 1.62 -5.25
N LEU A 392 -39.47 2.13 -4.48
CA LEU A 392 -39.21 2.91 -3.29
C LEU A 392 -39.39 2.04 -2.05
N ILE A 393 -38.46 2.15 -1.12
CA ILE A 393 -38.45 1.38 0.12
C ILE A 393 -38.22 2.34 1.28
N ASN A 394 -39.10 2.32 2.27
CA ASN A 394 -38.97 3.08 3.50
C ASN A 394 -38.51 2.15 4.63
N PHE A 395 -37.66 2.69 5.51
CA PHE A 395 -37.08 1.99 6.63
C PHE A 395 -37.27 2.78 7.92
N ASP A 396 -37.48 2.05 9.00
CA ASP A 396 -37.22 2.50 10.37
C ASP A 396 -35.90 1.89 10.85
N VAL A 397 -35.06 2.70 11.49
CA VAL A 397 -33.70 2.33 11.86
C VAL A 397 -33.38 2.82 13.28
N GLU A 398 -32.88 1.92 14.11
CA GLU A 398 -32.45 2.24 15.47
C GLU A 398 -31.07 1.62 15.75
N CYS A 399 -30.14 2.45 16.24
CA CYS A 399 -28.78 2.03 16.60
C CYS A 399 -28.64 1.98 18.12
N PHE A 400 -27.91 0.98 18.60
CA PHE A 400 -27.70 0.72 20.01
C PHE A 400 -26.23 0.52 20.34
N ILE A 401 -25.81 1.01 21.51
CA ILE A 401 -24.61 0.53 22.19
C ILE A 401 -25.09 -0.26 23.42
N LYS A 402 -24.77 -1.55 23.46
CA LYS A 402 -25.36 -2.50 24.41
C LYS A 402 -26.89 -2.49 24.32
N ASP A 403 -27.57 -1.93 25.32
CA ASP A 403 -29.03 -1.82 25.41
C ASP A 403 -29.53 -0.36 25.35
N THR A 404 -28.61 0.60 25.15
CA THR A 404 -28.93 2.03 25.07
C THR A 404 -29.12 2.42 23.61
N SER A 405 -30.30 2.96 23.30
CA SER A 405 -30.59 3.57 22.00
C SER A 405 -29.82 4.88 21.85
N ILE A 406 -28.97 4.95 20.82
CA ILE A 406 -28.05 6.08 20.58
C ILE A 406 -28.44 6.91 19.35
N TYR A 407 -29.11 6.32 18.36
CA TYR A 407 -29.50 7.00 17.14
C TYR A 407 -30.77 6.36 16.56
N LYS A 408 -31.74 7.21 16.20
CA LYS A 408 -33.01 6.79 15.58
C LYS A 408 -33.18 7.51 14.25
N MET A 409 -33.70 6.80 13.26
CA MET A 409 -33.84 7.33 11.92
C MET A 409 -34.99 6.67 11.16
N GLU A 410 -35.84 7.50 10.55
CA GLU A 410 -36.74 7.07 9.47
C GLU A 410 -36.15 7.53 8.14
N THR A 411 -36.12 6.66 7.13
CA THR A 411 -35.50 7.01 5.84
C THR A 411 -36.11 6.29 4.65
N GLY A 412 -36.09 6.94 3.49
CA GLY A 412 -36.53 6.39 2.21
C GLY A 412 -35.37 6.19 1.24
N PHE A 413 -35.38 5.06 0.53
CA PHE A 413 -34.47 4.75 -0.57
C PHE A 413 -35.26 4.37 -1.82
N GLY A 414 -34.57 4.37 -2.97
CA GLY A 414 -35.12 3.83 -4.19
C GLY A 414 -34.12 3.08 -5.05
N PHE A 415 -34.63 2.08 -5.77
CA PHE A 415 -33.98 1.50 -6.95
C PHE A 415 -34.43 2.27 -8.19
N PHE A 416 -33.45 2.75 -8.96
CA PHE A 416 -33.67 3.55 -10.15
C PHE A 416 -32.95 2.93 -11.35
N HIS A 417 -33.52 3.05 -12.54
CA HIS A 417 -32.78 2.87 -13.78
C HIS A 417 -31.78 4.01 -14.00
N LYS A 418 -30.73 3.73 -14.78
CA LYS A 418 -29.65 4.69 -15.02
C LYS A 418 -30.15 5.98 -15.65
N GLU A 419 -31.10 5.89 -16.58
CA GLU A 419 -31.66 7.05 -17.30
C GLU A 419 -32.36 8.02 -16.36
N ALA A 420 -33.04 7.51 -15.32
CA ALA A 420 -33.68 8.34 -14.30
C ALA A 420 -32.65 9.09 -13.42
N LEU A 421 -31.46 8.50 -13.25
CA LEU A 421 -30.35 9.12 -12.51
C LEU A 421 -29.51 10.07 -13.37
N ASP A 422 -29.50 9.91 -14.69
CA ASP A 422 -28.78 10.80 -15.61
C ASP A 422 -29.60 12.05 -15.96
N HIS A 423 -30.94 11.97 -15.93
CA HIS A 423 -31.86 13.07 -16.20
C HIS A 423 -32.55 13.61 -14.94
N GLN A 424 -31.75 13.95 -13.93
CA GLN A 424 -32.26 14.46 -12.65
C GLN A 424 -32.75 15.89 -12.77
N VAL A 425 -33.94 16.16 -12.22
CA VAL A 425 -34.56 17.50 -12.20
C VAL A 425 -34.08 18.33 -11.01
N GLY A 426 -33.48 17.69 -9.99
CA GLY A 426 -33.10 18.39 -8.76
C GLY A 426 -34.27 18.59 -7.80
N LEU A 427 -33.97 19.26 -6.70
CA LEU A 427 -34.97 19.94 -5.88
C LEU A 427 -35.41 21.22 -6.60
N PRO A 428 -36.70 21.60 -6.52
CA PRO A 428 -37.18 22.85 -7.11
C PRO A 428 -36.36 24.03 -6.61
N ALA A 429 -35.94 24.95 -7.47
CA ALA A 429 -35.22 26.17 -7.12
C ALA A 429 -35.81 27.38 -7.84
N THR A 430 -36.05 28.46 -7.09
CA THR A 430 -36.54 29.74 -7.60
C THR A 430 -35.42 30.52 -8.29
N ASP A 431 -35.77 31.55 -9.05
CA ASP A 431 -34.76 32.44 -9.64
C ASP A 431 -34.00 33.25 -8.59
N GLU A 432 -34.62 33.47 -7.43
CA GLU A 432 -33.97 34.11 -6.29
C GLU A 432 -32.92 33.18 -5.65
N ASP A 433 -33.24 31.89 -5.47
CA ASP A 433 -32.27 30.88 -5.01
C ASP A 433 -31.02 30.85 -5.94
N ARG A 434 -31.22 30.89 -7.26
CA ARG A 434 -30.10 30.91 -8.21
C ARG A 434 -29.27 32.19 -8.12
N LYS A 435 -29.92 33.34 -7.90
CA LYS A 435 -29.22 34.61 -7.69
C LYS A 435 -28.37 34.58 -6.43
N TRP A 436 -28.82 33.89 -5.37
CA TRP A 436 -28.04 33.72 -4.15
C TRP A 436 -26.76 32.91 -4.41
N LEU A 437 -26.89 31.85 -5.22
CA LEU A 437 -25.76 30.99 -5.56
C LEU A 437 -24.67 31.75 -6.31
N ASP A 438 -25.05 32.70 -7.16
CA ASP A 438 -24.15 33.52 -7.98
C ASP A 438 -23.85 34.91 -7.37
N GLU A 439 -24.33 35.20 -6.16
CA GLU A 439 -24.19 36.51 -5.53
C GLU A 439 -22.70 36.82 -5.29
N PRO A 440 -22.18 37.96 -5.77
CA PRO A 440 -20.76 38.31 -5.57
C PRO A 440 -20.48 38.63 -4.10
N CYS A 441 -19.30 38.24 -3.64
CA CYS A 441 -18.83 38.52 -2.29
C CYS A 441 -17.30 38.64 -2.31
N ASP A 442 -16.74 39.65 -1.66
CA ASP A 442 -15.29 39.84 -1.54
C ASP A 442 -14.66 38.95 -0.43
N PHE A 443 -15.43 38.00 0.11
CA PHE A 443 -14.99 37.08 1.14
C PHE A 443 -14.49 35.77 0.54
N LEU A 444 -13.23 35.42 0.82
CA LEU A 444 -12.65 34.14 0.41
C LEU A 444 -11.76 33.57 1.50
N VAL A 445 -12.04 32.34 1.91
CA VAL A 445 -11.12 31.52 2.72
C VAL A 445 -10.85 30.22 1.98
N ASP A 446 -9.58 29.97 1.67
CA ASP A 446 -9.10 28.74 1.04
C ASP A 446 -8.68 27.74 2.14
N LEU A 447 -9.53 26.74 2.38
CA LEU A 447 -9.33 25.70 3.40
C LEU A 447 -8.32 24.63 2.94
N THR A 448 -8.05 24.51 1.64
CA THR A 448 -7.01 23.61 1.12
C THR A 448 -5.61 24.00 1.61
N ARG A 449 -5.42 25.28 1.96
CA ARG A 449 -4.19 25.81 2.58
C ARG A 449 -4.10 25.59 4.09
N ARG A 450 -5.11 24.95 4.68
CA ARG A 450 -5.27 24.70 6.12
C ARG A 450 -4.97 25.91 7.02
N PRO A 451 -5.72 27.02 6.92
CA PRO A 451 -5.47 28.19 7.76
C PRO A 451 -5.63 27.85 9.25
N ALA A 452 -4.64 28.23 10.06
CA ALA A 452 -4.57 27.86 11.48
C ALA A 452 -5.85 28.16 12.27
N LYS A 453 -6.53 29.29 12.00
CA LYS A 453 -7.80 29.67 12.66
C LYS A 453 -8.86 28.57 12.59
N TYR A 454 -8.92 27.81 11.49
CA TYR A 454 -9.97 26.85 11.23
C TYR A 454 -9.51 25.40 11.36
N CYS A 455 -8.20 25.15 11.20
CA CYS A 455 -7.65 23.80 11.06
C CYS A 455 -6.69 23.38 12.19
N GLU A 456 -6.31 24.31 13.07
CA GLU A 456 -5.44 24.07 14.22
C GLU A 456 -6.17 24.41 15.53
N GLY A 457 -5.72 23.88 16.66
CA GLY A 457 -6.36 24.08 17.96
C GLY A 457 -7.73 23.41 18.09
N TYR A 458 -8.51 23.84 19.08
CA TYR A 458 -9.87 23.36 19.33
C TYR A 458 -10.83 24.54 19.58
N PRO A 459 -12.06 24.50 19.01
CA PRO A 459 -12.54 23.51 18.04
C PRO A 459 -11.92 23.74 16.65
N ARG A 460 -11.87 22.70 15.80
CA ARG A 460 -11.28 22.76 14.46
C ARG A 460 -12.08 21.95 13.45
N LEU A 461 -11.91 22.27 12.16
CA LEU A 461 -12.39 21.47 11.03
C LEU A 461 -11.56 20.19 10.85
N PRO A 462 -12.10 19.16 10.15
CA PRO A 462 -11.40 17.89 9.92
C PRO A 462 -10.05 17.99 9.17
N LYS A 463 -9.29 16.88 9.24
CA LYS A 463 -8.08 16.64 8.45
C LYS A 463 -8.40 16.30 6.99
N PRO A 464 -7.42 16.30 6.07
CA PRO A 464 -7.67 16.30 4.63
C PRO A 464 -8.56 15.16 4.12
N MET A 465 -8.56 13.97 4.72
CA MET A 465 -9.37 12.86 4.23
C MET A 465 -10.88 13.07 4.45
N LEU A 466 -11.27 13.79 5.51
CA LEU A 466 -12.65 14.13 5.86
C LEU A 466 -13.02 15.60 5.61
N LEU A 467 -12.11 16.42 5.10
CA LEU A 467 -12.41 17.82 4.79
C LEU A 467 -13.20 17.90 3.48
N MET A 468 -14.51 18.09 3.57
CA MET A 468 -15.45 18.07 2.44
C MET A 468 -15.74 19.46 1.86
N VAL A 469 -15.00 20.48 2.27
CA VAL A 469 -15.11 21.86 1.78
C VAL A 469 -13.71 22.40 1.47
N ASP A 470 -13.49 22.83 0.23
CA ASP A 470 -12.19 23.38 -0.20
C ASP A 470 -12.08 24.86 0.13
N ARG A 471 -13.18 25.61 0.01
CA ARG A 471 -13.20 27.06 0.19
C ARG A 471 -14.55 27.60 0.64
N VAL A 472 -14.52 28.71 1.37
CA VAL A 472 -15.70 29.52 1.67
C VAL A 472 -15.64 30.77 0.81
N THR A 473 -16.55 30.89 -0.16
CA THR A 473 -16.54 31.93 -1.22
C THR A 473 -17.57 33.03 -1.01
N GLY A 474 -18.31 32.98 0.10
CA GLY A 474 -19.25 34.02 0.48
C GLY A 474 -19.59 33.98 1.95
N PHE A 475 -19.61 35.15 2.57
CA PHE A 475 -20.13 35.34 3.92
C PHE A 475 -20.84 36.70 4.02
N TRP A 476 -22.13 36.67 4.32
CA TRP A 476 -22.98 37.85 4.50
C TRP A 476 -23.50 37.87 5.94
N PRO A 477 -22.84 38.59 6.87
CA PRO A 477 -23.17 38.54 8.30
C PRO A 477 -24.62 38.91 8.63
N GLY A 478 -25.20 39.86 7.91
CA GLY A 478 -26.61 40.28 8.07
C GLY A 478 -27.56 39.63 7.06
N GLY A 479 -27.11 38.62 6.33
CA GLY A 479 -27.92 37.90 5.33
C GLY A 479 -28.87 36.89 5.97
N GLY A 480 -29.78 36.36 5.14
CA GLY A 480 -30.83 35.43 5.57
C GLY A 480 -32.08 36.14 6.10
N GLN A 481 -33.18 35.42 6.21
CA GLN A 481 -34.48 35.95 6.65
C GLN A 481 -34.44 36.49 8.09
N LYS A 482 -33.58 35.93 8.93
CA LYS A 482 -33.39 36.36 10.33
C LYS A 482 -32.24 37.36 10.50
N GLY A 483 -31.48 37.64 9.44
CA GLY A 483 -30.31 38.51 9.51
C GLY A 483 -29.17 37.99 10.39
N LEU A 484 -29.12 36.67 10.64
CA LEU A 484 -28.10 36.03 11.48
C LEU A 484 -26.87 35.55 10.71
N GLY A 485 -26.94 35.56 9.37
CA GLY A 485 -25.83 35.19 8.51
C GLY A 485 -26.24 34.28 7.36
N ARG A 486 -25.58 34.48 6.23
CA ARG A 486 -25.57 33.55 5.10
C ARG A 486 -24.13 33.19 4.71
N LEU A 487 -23.91 31.95 4.28
CA LEU A 487 -22.63 31.45 3.81
C LEU A 487 -22.77 30.77 2.45
N ARG A 488 -21.68 30.83 1.67
CA ARG A 488 -21.46 29.99 0.50
C ARG A 488 -20.10 29.32 0.61
N SER A 489 -20.07 28.00 0.48
CA SER A 489 -18.84 27.21 0.43
C SER A 489 -18.82 26.31 -0.79
N GLU A 490 -17.64 25.87 -1.21
CA GLU A 490 -17.45 25.12 -2.44
C GLU A 490 -16.38 24.03 -2.30
N LYS A 491 -16.54 22.98 -3.08
CA LYS A 491 -15.55 21.93 -3.30
C LYS A 491 -15.46 21.61 -4.79
N LEU A 492 -14.24 21.47 -5.31
CA LEU A 492 -14.02 20.92 -6.64
C LEU A 492 -14.08 19.39 -6.54
N VAL A 493 -14.80 18.77 -7.48
CA VAL A 493 -14.91 17.31 -7.52
C VAL A 493 -13.68 16.75 -8.22
N ASP A 494 -12.95 15.88 -7.52
CA ASP A 494 -11.85 15.11 -8.07
C ASP A 494 -12.26 13.63 -8.18
N MET A 495 -12.22 13.10 -9.40
CA MET A 495 -12.58 11.70 -9.67
C MET A 495 -11.61 10.70 -9.00
N GLY A 496 -10.43 11.15 -8.58
CA GLY A 496 -9.44 10.37 -7.83
C GLY A 496 -9.74 10.24 -6.34
N GLU A 497 -10.75 10.93 -5.80
CA GLU A 497 -11.06 10.89 -4.38
C GLU A 497 -11.44 9.48 -3.90
N TRP A 498 -10.97 9.15 -2.69
CA TRP A 498 -11.05 7.80 -2.12
C TRP A 498 -12.49 7.26 -2.07
N PHE A 499 -13.47 8.14 -1.86
CA PHE A 499 -14.86 7.74 -1.71
C PHE A 499 -15.48 7.29 -3.05
N PHE A 500 -15.00 7.70 -4.22
CA PHE A 500 -15.53 7.17 -5.49
C PHE A 500 -15.15 5.70 -5.72
N LYS A 501 -14.06 5.24 -5.09
CA LYS A 501 -13.61 3.83 -5.11
C LYS A 501 -14.28 3.04 -4.00
N ALA A 502 -14.44 3.65 -2.82
CA ALA A 502 -15.04 2.99 -1.67
C ALA A 502 -16.58 2.91 -1.76
N HIS A 503 -17.23 3.92 -2.33
CA HIS A 503 -18.69 4.05 -2.33
C HIS A 503 -19.27 3.51 -3.64
N PHE A 504 -19.80 2.29 -3.54
CA PHE A 504 -20.41 1.47 -4.59
C PHE A 504 -19.49 1.15 -5.77
N PHE A 505 -18.81 0.01 -5.66
CA PHE A 505 -18.14 -0.62 -6.79
C PHE A 505 -19.09 -0.78 -8.00
N HIS A 506 -18.62 -0.41 -9.20
CA HIS A 506 -19.37 -0.26 -10.46
C HIS A 506 -20.34 0.93 -10.57
N ASP A 507 -20.52 1.74 -9.51
CA ASP A 507 -21.43 2.87 -9.50
C ASP A 507 -20.83 4.06 -8.72
N PRO A 508 -19.71 4.63 -9.22
CA PRO A 508 -19.00 5.68 -8.49
C PRO A 508 -19.89 6.91 -8.30
N VAL A 509 -20.16 7.23 -7.04
CA VAL A 509 -20.98 8.37 -6.63
C VAL A 509 -20.53 8.81 -5.23
N GLN A 510 -20.55 10.10 -4.93
CA GLN A 510 -20.27 10.56 -3.57
C GLN A 510 -21.37 10.06 -2.61
N PRO A 511 -21.01 9.54 -1.41
CA PRO A 511 -21.97 9.30 -0.35
C PRO A 511 -22.78 10.56 0.01
N GLY A 512 -24.10 10.40 0.16
CA GLY A 512 -24.96 11.50 0.64
C GLY A 512 -24.57 11.97 2.04
N SER A 513 -24.13 11.04 2.89
CA SER A 513 -23.58 11.30 4.22
C SER A 513 -22.40 12.30 4.20
N LEU A 514 -21.51 12.22 3.21
CA LEU A 514 -20.41 13.18 3.04
C LEU A 514 -20.88 14.56 2.56
N GLY A 515 -22.01 14.65 1.85
CA GLY A 515 -22.60 15.94 1.49
C GLY A 515 -23.24 16.64 2.69
N VAL A 516 -23.86 15.88 3.61
CA VAL A 516 -24.33 16.41 4.90
C VAL A 516 -23.16 16.85 5.77
N GLU A 517 -22.07 16.08 5.78
CA GLU A 517 -20.83 16.42 6.47
C GLU A 517 -20.22 17.73 5.95
N ALA A 518 -20.25 17.97 4.64
CA ALA A 518 -19.81 19.24 4.06
C ALA A 518 -20.66 20.44 4.56
N MET A 519 -21.97 20.24 4.77
CA MET A 519 -22.84 21.24 5.37
C MET A 519 -22.53 21.44 6.87
N ILE A 520 -22.28 20.35 7.62
CA ILE A 520 -21.81 20.41 9.01
C ILE A 520 -20.54 21.26 9.11
N GLN A 521 -19.56 21.02 8.25
CA GLN A 521 -18.29 21.75 8.22
C GLN A 521 -18.47 23.22 7.85
N THR A 522 -19.42 23.55 6.99
CA THR A 522 -19.76 24.95 6.66
C THR A 522 -20.35 25.67 7.89
N LEU A 523 -21.17 24.99 8.69
CA LEU A 523 -21.70 25.53 9.95
C LEU A 523 -20.61 25.64 11.03
N GLN A 524 -19.74 24.64 11.16
CA GLN A 524 -18.56 24.69 12.04
C GLN A 524 -17.64 25.86 11.68
N PHE A 525 -17.40 26.09 10.40
CA PHE A 525 -16.66 27.25 9.91
C PHE A 525 -17.31 28.56 10.37
N TYR A 526 -18.63 28.71 10.23
CA TYR A 526 -19.36 29.88 10.71
C TYR A 526 -19.11 30.10 12.22
N MET A 527 -19.26 29.05 13.04
CA MET A 527 -19.11 29.15 14.48
C MET A 527 -17.69 29.54 14.90
N ILE A 528 -16.65 28.97 14.27
CA ILE A 528 -15.25 29.37 14.48
C ILE A 528 -15.00 30.80 14.01
N HIS A 529 -15.56 31.17 12.85
CA HIS A 529 -15.37 32.49 12.27
C HIS A 529 -15.91 33.59 13.19
N GLN A 530 -17.07 33.35 13.81
CA GLN A 530 -17.72 34.20 14.81
C GLN A 530 -17.08 34.12 16.20
N ASN A 531 -16.06 33.28 16.40
CA ASN A 531 -15.39 33.04 17.67
C ASN A 531 -16.35 32.56 18.79
N MET A 532 -17.33 31.73 18.45
CA MET A 532 -18.35 31.24 19.38
C MET A 532 -17.78 30.34 20.49
N GLN A 533 -16.56 29.84 20.32
CA GLN A 533 -15.79 29.11 21.33
C GLN A 533 -15.33 29.98 22.51
N ASN A 534 -15.29 31.31 22.37
CA ASN A 534 -14.71 32.20 23.39
C ASN A 534 -15.41 32.06 24.75
N GLY A 535 -14.64 31.73 25.78
CA GLY A 535 -15.15 31.51 27.15
C GLY A 535 -15.65 30.09 27.43
N ILE A 536 -15.51 29.13 26.50
CA ILE A 536 -15.63 27.70 26.78
C ILE A 536 -14.23 27.12 26.94
N LYS A 537 -13.98 26.48 28.09
CA LYS A 537 -12.73 25.77 28.35
C LYS A 537 -12.70 24.46 27.55
N ASN A 538 -11.59 24.17 26.89
CA ASN A 538 -11.40 22.96 26.07
C ASN A 538 -12.58 22.75 25.09
N ALA A 539 -12.88 23.78 24.31
CA ALA A 539 -14.05 23.81 23.44
C ALA A 539 -13.96 22.76 22.31
N CYS A 540 -14.94 21.88 22.20
CA CYS A 540 -15.06 20.91 21.11
C CYS A 540 -16.45 21.00 20.44
N PHE A 541 -16.54 20.51 19.20
CA PHE A 541 -17.83 20.37 18.52
C PHE A 541 -18.51 19.06 18.91
N GLU A 542 -19.81 19.10 19.18
CA GLU A 542 -20.62 17.87 19.03
C GLU A 542 -20.69 17.46 17.55
N PRO A 543 -20.87 16.17 17.22
CA PRO A 543 -21.00 15.72 15.83
C PRO A 543 -22.21 16.36 15.14
N ILE A 544 -23.36 16.33 15.83
CA ILE A 544 -24.56 17.15 15.64
C ILE A 544 -25.19 17.34 17.03
N ALA A 545 -26.11 18.29 17.17
CA ALA A 545 -26.80 18.50 18.44
C ALA A 545 -27.58 17.26 18.89
N LEU A 546 -27.32 16.82 20.12
CA LEU A 546 -28.05 15.71 20.73
C LEU A 546 -29.53 16.07 20.96
N ASP A 547 -30.40 15.07 20.82
CA ASP A 547 -31.86 15.14 20.95
C ASP A 547 -32.53 16.17 20.01
N HIS A 548 -31.82 16.57 18.94
CA HIS A 548 -32.31 17.50 17.94
C HIS A 548 -32.50 16.79 16.58
N PRO A 549 -33.74 16.71 16.06
CA PRO A 549 -33.98 16.02 14.80
C PRO A 549 -33.41 16.82 13.62
N LEU A 550 -32.66 16.12 12.77
CA LEU A 550 -32.14 16.61 11.49
C LEU A 550 -32.94 15.95 10.35
N THR A 551 -33.40 16.72 9.38
CA THR A 551 -34.08 16.18 8.18
C THR A 551 -33.28 16.50 6.94
N TRP A 552 -33.04 15.50 6.09
CA TRP A 552 -32.42 15.67 4.77
C TRP A 552 -33.34 15.21 3.64
N LYS A 553 -33.15 15.82 2.47
CA LYS A 553 -33.76 15.42 1.20
C LYS A 553 -32.71 15.45 0.10
N TYR A 554 -32.68 14.40 -0.70
CA TYR A 554 -31.84 14.22 -1.87
C TYR A 554 -32.72 14.03 -3.10
N ARG A 555 -32.60 14.92 -4.08
CA ARG A 555 -33.18 14.75 -5.42
C ARG A 555 -32.10 14.95 -6.48
N GLY A 556 -31.00 14.25 -6.29
CA GLY A 556 -29.94 14.12 -7.26
C GLY A 556 -28.71 13.47 -6.66
N GLN A 557 -27.58 13.51 -7.36
CA GLN A 557 -26.33 12.89 -6.93
C GLN A 557 -25.10 13.69 -7.35
N VAL A 558 -24.01 13.52 -6.62
CA VAL A 558 -22.68 13.98 -7.05
C VAL A 558 -22.00 12.80 -7.76
N SER A 559 -22.13 12.76 -9.09
CA SER A 559 -21.40 11.84 -9.95
C SER A 559 -20.00 12.37 -10.28
N PRO A 560 -19.09 11.52 -10.79
CA PRO A 560 -17.76 11.96 -11.25
C PRO A 560 -17.80 13.07 -12.31
N SER A 561 -18.90 13.21 -13.05
CA SER A 561 -19.04 14.24 -14.09
C SER A 561 -19.26 15.65 -13.53
N VAL A 562 -19.75 15.77 -12.29
CA VAL A 562 -19.91 17.06 -11.60
C VAL A 562 -18.54 17.71 -11.46
N LYS A 563 -18.46 19.03 -11.66
CA LYS A 563 -17.18 19.76 -11.57
C LYS A 563 -17.05 20.49 -10.24
N ARG A 564 -18.15 21.01 -9.73
CA ARG A 564 -18.17 21.80 -8.51
C ARG A 564 -19.38 21.44 -7.66
N ILE A 565 -19.14 21.29 -6.38
CA ILE A 565 -20.15 21.27 -5.33
C ILE A 565 -20.19 22.67 -4.73
N SER A 566 -21.38 23.25 -4.59
CA SER A 566 -21.59 24.51 -3.87
C SER A 566 -22.61 24.30 -2.76
N ILE A 567 -22.32 24.79 -1.57
CA ILE A 567 -23.21 24.73 -0.41
C ILE A 567 -23.65 26.15 -0.11
N GLU A 568 -24.96 26.34 -0.06
CA GLU A 568 -25.58 27.55 0.45
C GLU A 568 -26.15 27.28 1.83
N MET A 569 -25.94 28.21 2.74
CA MET A 569 -26.38 28.07 4.12
C MET A 569 -26.95 29.37 4.64
N GLU A 570 -28.09 29.27 5.32
CA GLU A 570 -28.69 30.34 6.10
C GLU A 570 -28.71 29.96 7.58
N ILE A 571 -28.25 30.87 8.45
CA ILE A 571 -28.33 30.71 9.90
C ILE A 571 -29.72 31.13 10.36
N THR A 572 -30.45 30.20 10.99
CA THR A 572 -31.83 30.39 11.42
C THR A 572 -31.94 30.67 12.91
N ASP A 573 -30.98 30.20 13.71
CA ASP A 573 -30.83 30.53 15.12
C ASP A 573 -29.36 30.41 15.56
N SER A 574 -28.95 31.18 16.55
CA SER A 574 -27.63 31.03 17.16
C SER A 574 -27.59 31.69 18.53
N GLY A 575 -26.80 31.14 19.45
CA GLY A 575 -26.70 31.70 20.78
C GLY A 575 -25.76 30.93 21.69
N ARG A 576 -25.92 31.18 22.99
CA ARG A 576 -25.24 30.45 24.05
C ARG A 576 -26.22 30.16 25.16
N ASP A 577 -26.23 28.92 25.63
CA ASP A 577 -27.03 28.48 26.77
C ASP A 577 -26.15 27.82 27.85
N LYS A 578 -26.75 27.03 28.74
CA LYS A 578 -26.01 26.33 29.80
C LYS A 578 -25.12 25.19 29.29
N LYS A 579 -25.45 24.62 28.13
CA LYS A 579 -24.73 23.51 27.49
C LYS A 579 -23.51 24.04 26.74
N GLY A 580 -23.66 25.12 26.00
CA GLY A 580 -22.57 25.71 25.24
C GLY A 580 -23.05 26.77 24.25
N SER A 581 -22.22 27.04 23.24
CA SER A 581 -22.62 27.91 22.13
C SER A 581 -23.22 27.06 21.02
N PHE A 582 -24.32 27.48 20.41
CA PHE A 582 -25.00 26.71 19.37
C PHE A 582 -25.32 27.55 18.14
N ALA A 583 -25.41 26.90 16.99
CA ALA A 583 -25.94 27.48 15.77
C ALA A 583 -26.85 26.47 15.08
N VAL A 584 -27.95 26.96 14.51
CA VAL A 584 -28.93 26.23 13.72
C VAL A 584 -28.97 26.82 12.33
N ALA A 585 -28.98 25.96 11.32
CA ALA A 585 -28.99 26.38 9.93
C ALA A 585 -29.93 25.54 9.06
N GLU A 586 -30.33 26.14 7.94
CA GLU A 586 -30.90 25.45 6.78
C GLU A 586 -29.88 25.53 5.64
N ALA A 587 -29.63 24.40 4.97
CA ALA A 587 -28.55 24.30 4.00
C ALA A 587 -28.97 23.54 2.72
N TRP A 588 -28.43 23.98 1.60
CA TRP A 588 -28.66 23.40 0.27
C TRP A 588 -27.33 23.08 -0.39
N LEU A 589 -27.26 21.95 -1.10
CA LEU A 589 -26.09 21.58 -1.88
C LEU A 589 -26.46 21.50 -3.35
N TRP A 590 -25.63 22.13 -4.16
CA TRP A 590 -25.72 22.23 -5.60
C TRP A 590 -24.59 21.43 -6.24
N ALA A 591 -24.93 20.56 -7.18
CA ALA A 591 -23.99 19.93 -8.10
C ALA A 591 -23.98 20.76 -9.39
N ASP A 592 -22.89 21.48 -9.60
CA ASP A 592 -22.73 22.55 -10.60
C ASP A 592 -23.82 23.63 -10.46
N HIS A 593 -24.94 23.50 -11.18
CA HIS A 593 -26.09 24.42 -11.14
C HIS A 593 -27.39 23.75 -10.70
N LEU A 594 -27.35 22.45 -10.38
CA LEU A 594 -28.52 21.67 -9.98
C LEU A 594 -28.59 21.55 -8.46
N ARG A 595 -29.65 22.07 -7.84
CA ARG A 595 -29.88 21.91 -6.39
C ARG A 595 -30.27 20.47 -6.12
N ILE A 596 -29.44 19.71 -5.41
CA ILE A 596 -29.67 18.28 -5.21
C ILE A 596 -29.98 17.92 -3.76
N PHE A 597 -29.36 18.58 -2.76
CA PHE A 597 -29.64 18.29 -1.35
C PHE A 597 -30.27 19.48 -0.65
N HIS A 598 -31.05 19.17 0.38
CA HIS A 598 -31.60 20.12 1.32
C HIS A 598 -31.62 19.50 2.71
N VAL A 599 -30.94 20.16 3.65
CA VAL A 599 -30.89 19.76 5.06
C VAL A 599 -31.52 20.87 5.89
N LYS A 600 -32.50 20.49 6.71
CA LYS A 600 -33.21 21.37 7.63
C LYS A 600 -32.82 21.06 9.06
N ASN A 601 -32.89 22.08 9.92
CA ASN A 601 -32.65 21.95 11.35
C ASN A 601 -31.25 21.42 11.66
N LEU A 602 -30.25 21.82 10.85
CA LEU A 602 -28.86 21.46 11.09
C LEU A 602 -28.34 22.23 12.29
N CYS A 603 -28.20 21.56 13.42
CA CYS A 603 -27.80 22.16 14.69
C CYS A 603 -26.48 21.56 15.17
N ILE A 604 -25.55 22.43 15.58
CA ILE A 604 -24.25 22.05 16.15
C ILE A 604 -24.02 22.86 17.42
N TYR A 605 -23.48 22.20 18.44
CA TYR A 605 -22.98 22.84 19.65
C TYR A 605 -21.45 22.86 19.66
N ILE A 606 -20.89 23.95 20.22
CA ILE A 606 -19.57 23.97 20.83
C ILE A 606 -19.76 23.82 22.34
N VAL A 607 -19.23 22.75 22.90
CA VAL A 607 -19.35 22.39 24.32
C VAL A 607 -17.97 22.32 24.99
N PRO A 608 -17.87 22.42 26.33
CA PRO A 608 -16.66 22.04 27.03
C PRO A 608 -16.42 20.54 26.86
N GLU A 609 -15.18 20.14 26.61
CA GLU A 609 -14.83 18.72 26.55
C GLU A 609 -15.24 18.01 27.85
N SER A 610 -16.00 16.91 27.71
CA SER A 610 -16.43 16.11 28.85
C SER A 610 -15.21 15.47 29.54
N PRO A 611 -15.12 15.46 30.89
CA PRO A 611 -14.05 14.79 31.61
C PRO A 611 -14.20 13.25 31.50
N GLY A 612 -13.80 12.70 30.36
CA GLY A 612 -13.78 11.27 30.06
C GLY A 612 -12.36 10.70 30.13
N LYS A 613 -11.98 10.21 31.32
CA LYS A 613 -10.73 9.49 31.67
C LYS A 613 -9.67 9.44 30.58
N ASP A 614 -8.80 10.45 30.58
CA ASP A 614 -7.58 10.42 29.81
C ASP A 614 -6.51 9.57 30.54
N ALA A 615 -6.60 8.25 30.38
CA ALA A 615 -5.57 7.34 30.91
C ALA A 615 -4.24 7.40 30.12
N ARG A 616 -4.09 8.31 29.14
CA ARG A 616 -2.83 8.51 28.40
C ARG A 616 -2.10 9.80 28.77
N GLN A 617 -2.72 10.73 29.51
CA GLN A 617 -2.05 11.95 29.98
C GLN A 617 -1.69 11.97 31.48
N GLU A 618 -2.28 11.14 32.34
CA GLU A 618 -2.03 11.20 33.80
C GLU A 618 -0.88 10.32 34.33
N LYS A 619 0.02 9.79 33.49
CA LYS A 619 1.17 8.97 33.95
C LYS A 619 2.56 9.56 33.73
N ILE A 620 2.66 10.89 33.57
CA ILE A 620 3.96 11.58 33.45
C ILE A 620 4.17 12.65 34.54
N ASN A 621 3.20 12.90 35.42
CA ASN A 621 3.34 13.90 36.48
C ASN A 621 3.28 13.25 37.86
N ASP A 622 4.35 12.54 38.23
CA ASP A 622 4.84 12.55 39.60
C ASP A 622 6.28 12.05 39.63
N GLU A 623 7.19 13.02 39.77
CA GLU A 623 8.55 13.00 40.34
C GLU A 623 9.58 13.72 39.45
N GLY A 624 9.96 14.93 39.86
CA GLY A 624 11.22 15.56 39.44
C GLY A 624 11.14 17.04 39.11
N ASP A 625 11.10 17.86 40.15
CA ASP A 625 11.29 19.30 40.06
C ASP A 625 12.67 19.67 39.46
N SER A 626 12.67 20.74 38.68
CA SER A 626 13.80 21.58 38.23
C SER A 626 14.63 21.16 37.00
N ALA A 627 14.24 21.66 35.82
CA ALA A 627 14.96 22.76 35.15
C ALA A 627 14.19 23.22 33.90
N ASN A 628 13.60 24.42 33.97
CA ASN A 628 13.01 25.12 32.83
C ASN A 628 14.04 25.34 31.72
N LEU A 629 13.75 24.81 30.52
CA LEU A 629 14.22 25.33 29.24
C LEU A 629 13.04 25.28 28.26
N ASP A 630 12.28 26.39 28.22
CA ASP A 630 11.35 26.67 27.13
C ASP A 630 12.11 26.73 25.80
N VAL A 631 11.79 25.82 24.87
CA VAL A 631 12.11 25.98 23.44
C VAL A 631 10.81 25.81 22.65
N PRO A 632 10.43 26.74 21.75
CA PRO A 632 9.21 26.63 20.96
C PRO A 632 9.34 25.49 19.93
N HIS A 633 8.44 24.50 19.94
CA HIS A 633 8.34 23.49 18.87
C HIS A 633 7.38 23.98 17.77
N ASP A 634 7.94 24.30 16.59
CA ASP A 634 7.18 24.72 15.40
C ASP A 634 6.63 23.48 14.67
N SER A 635 5.33 23.23 14.80
CA SER A 635 4.63 22.09 14.20
C SER A 635 4.72 22.03 12.67
N LYS A 636 5.04 23.14 11.99
CA LYS A 636 5.28 23.17 10.54
C LYS A 636 6.63 22.58 10.17
N ILE A 637 7.66 22.84 10.99
CA ILE A 637 9.01 22.28 10.82
C ILE A 637 8.95 20.77 11.00
N GLU A 638 8.27 20.28 12.03
CA GLU A 638 8.10 18.83 12.28
C GLU A 638 7.40 18.10 11.13
N ASN A 639 6.28 18.65 10.63
CA ASN A 639 5.56 18.04 9.51
C ASN A 639 6.38 18.05 8.22
N SER A 640 7.15 19.12 7.97
CA SER A 640 8.05 19.19 6.82
C SER A 640 9.22 18.20 6.94
N ILE A 641 9.74 17.95 8.14
CA ILE A 641 10.73 16.89 8.40
C ILE A 641 10.10 15.52 8.12
N LYS A 642 8.93 15.22 8.71
CA LYS A 642 8.25 13.93 8.53
C LYS A 642 7.95 13.64 7.07
N ASN A 643 7.44 14.60 6.32
CA ASN A 643 7.20 14.47 4.88
C ASN A 643 8.48 14.22 4.07
N SER A 644 9.59 14.86 4.45
CA SER A 644 10.89 14.67 3.80
C SER A 644 11.47 13.28 4.08
N VAL A 645 11.33 12.79 5.32
CA VAL A 645 11.71 11.41 5.71
C VAL A 645 10.82 10.39 4.99
N LEU A 646 9.50 10.62 4.91
CA LEU A 646 8.56 9.76 4.16
C LEU A 646 8.95 9.63 2.70
N LYS A 647 9.21 10.77 2.05
CA LYS A 647 9.66 10.81 0.66
C LYS A 647 10.95 10.01 0.48
N TYR A 648 11.92 10.20 1.37
CA TYR A 648 13.18 9.45 1.32
C TYR A 648 12.96 7.94 1.39
N ILE A 649 12.09 7.48 2.30
CA ILE A 649 11.79 6.06 2.45
C ILE A 649 11.01 5.54 1.23
N ALA A 650 10.04 6.30 0.71
CA ALA A 650 9.29 5.93 -0.49
C ALA A 650 10.20 5.79 -1.73
N ASP A 651 11.19 6.68 -1.88
CA ASP A 651 12.19 6.61 -2.95
C ASP A 651 13.16 5.42 -2.76
N THR A 652 13.44 5.06 -1.50
CA THR A 652 14.42 4.03 -1.13
C THR A 652 13.85 2.61 -1.12
N ALA A 653 12.63 2.44 -0.61
CA ALA A 653 11.92 1.18 -0.45
C ALA A 653 10.48 1.32 -0.96
N PRO A 654 10.28 1.50 -2.28
CA PRO A 654 8.97 1.86 -2.87
C PRO A 654 7.87 0.80 -2.70
N PHE A 655 8.24 -0.41 -2.27
CA PHE A 655 7.32 -1.51 -1.95
C PHE A 655 6.79 -1.46 -0.51
N ILE A 656 7.29 -0.52 0.33
CA ILE A 656 6.80 -0.31 1.70
C ILE A 656 6.03 1.00 1.74
N ASN A 657 4.75 0.93 2.12
CA ASN A 657 3.95 2.11 2.38
C ASN A 657 4.10 2.53 3.85
N VAL A 658 4.85 3.59 4.10
CA VAL A 658 5.13 4.07 5.46
C VAL A 658 4.11 5.14 5.85
N ASP A 659 3.39 4.90 6.93
CA ASP A 659 2.52 5.91 7.54
C ASP A 659 3.37 6.93 8.34
N PRO A 660 3.05 8.25 8.29
CA PRO A 660 3.77 9.29 9.04
C PRO A 660 3.89 9.02 10.55
N SER A 661 2.98 8.24 11.15
CA SER A 661 2.99 7.88 12.58
C SER A 661 4.17 7.00 12.98
N PHE A 662 4.81 6.31 12.04
CA PHE A 662 6.02 5.51 12.28
C PHE A 662 7.31 6.34 12.24
N ILE A 663 7.23 7.67 12.11
CA ILE A 663 8.39 8.58 12.11
C ILE A 663 8.42 9.39 13.41
N HIS A 664 9.51 9.20 14.14
CA HIS A 664 9.75 9.81 15.45
C HIS A 664 10.88 10.84 15.35
N LEU A 665 10.64 12.06 15.83
CA LEU A 665 11.63 13.13 15.86
C LEU A 665 12.36 13.16 17.21
N SER A 666 13.65 13.47 17.22
CA SER A 666 14.36 13.74 18.48
C SER A 666 13.90 15.05 19.10
N ALA A 667 14.01 15.17 20.44
CA ALA A 667 13.60 16.35 21.20
C ALA A 667 14.27 17.67 20.77
N ASP A 668 15.46 17.58 20.17
CA ASP A 668 16.07 18.62 19.33
C ASP A 668 16.00 18.08 17.90
N PRO A 669 15.30 18.69 16.93
CA PRO A 669 14.95 18.11 15.62
C PRO A 669 16.14 18.02 14.64
N LYS A 670 17.30 17.60 15.15
CA LYS A 670 18.52 17.27 14.40
C LYS A 670 18.54 15.84 13.89
N THR A 671 17.67 14.96 14.41
CA THR A 671 17.53 13.59 13.92
C THR A 671 16.07 13.13 13.88
N ALA A 672 15.74 12.23 12.96
CA ALA A 672 14.51 11.46 12.95
C ALA A 672 14.82 9.96 12.96
N SER A 673 13.86 9.14 13.36
CA SER A 673 13.93 7.68 13.26
C SER A 673 12.64 7.15 12.64
N CYS A 674 12.70 5.95 12.08
CA CYS A 674 11.53 5.28 11.51
C CYS A 674 11.46 3.83 11.98
N ASP A 675 10.28 3.35 12.35
CA ASP A 675 10.09 1.97 12.84
C ASP A 675 10.37 0.92 11.76
N PHE A 676 10.25 1.27 10.47
CA PHE A 676 10.67 0.43 9.36
C PHE A 676 12.20 0.34 9.21
N MET A 677 12.97 1.25 9.81
CA MET A 677 14.44 1.25 9.84
C MET A 677 14.96 1.42 11.28
N PRO A 678 14.68 0.46 12.19
CA PRO A 678 14.82 0.63 13.64
C PRO A 678 16.26 0.74 14.16
N LEU A 679 17.24 0.50 13.29
CA LEU A 679 18.68 0.60 13.56
C LEU A 679 19.32 1.81 12.88
N SER A 680 18.53 2.71 12.28
CA SER A 680 19.02 3.91 11.59
C SER A 680 18.36 5.17 12.13
N HIS A 681 19.03 6.30 11.96
CA HIS A 681 18.45 7.62 12.13
C HIS A 681 18.73 8.47 10.88
N PHE A 682 17.87 9.45 10.65
CA PHE A 682 17.92 10.40 9.56
C PHE A 682 18.46 11.72 10.11
N PRO A 683 19.66 12.17 9.75
CA PRO A 683 20.16 13.47 10.19
C PRO A 683 19.36 14.60 9.52
N ILE A 684 19.07 15.66 10.28
CA ILE A 684 18.27 16.81 9.85
C ILE A 684 19.12 18.07 9.97
N ILE A 685 19.21 18.82 8.88
CA ILE A 685 19.84 20.13 8.85
C ILE A 685 18.74 21.16 8.58
N ILE A 686 18.61 22.13 9.49
CA ILE A 686 17.66 23.24 9.37
C ILE A 686 18.48 24.49 9.08
N GLU A 687 18.37 25.02 7.86
CA GLU A 687 19.01 26.29 7.47
C GLU A 687 18.02 27.44 7.61
N GLU A 688 18.29 28.35 8.55
CA GLU A 688 17.54 29.60 8.68
C GLU A 688 18.17 30.70 7.83
N ARG A 689 17.40 31.26 6.89
CA ARG A 689 17.79 32.47 6.15
C ARG A 689 17.05 33.67 6.72
N GLN A 690 17.80 34.71 7.10
CA GLN A 690 17.28 35.95 7.69
C GLN A 690 16.04 36.48 6.93
N GLY A 691 14.85 36.29 7.53
CA GLY A 691 13.58 36.82 7.04
C GLY A 691 12.78 35.95 6.04
N LYS A 692 13.13 34.67 5.79
CA LYS A 692 12.33 33.72 4.98
C LYS A 692 12.32 32.30 5.57
N ALA A 693 11.38 31.47 5.09
CA ALA A 693 11.12 30.09 5.50
C ALA A 693 12.40 29.24 5.67
N SER A 694 12.47 28.47 6.75
CA SER A 694 13.55 27.53 7.05
C SER A 694 13.60 26.42 6.01
N PHE A 695 14.79 26.13 5.46
CA PHE A 695 14.99 25.00 4.58
C PHE A 695 15.38 23.77 5.41
N ILE A 696 14.64 22.67 5.22
CA ILE A 696 14.88 21.42 5.94
C ILE A 696 15.50 20.43 4.97
N HIS A 697 16.71 19.97 5.30
CA HIS A 697 17.41 18.94 4.57
C HIS A 697 17.52 17.68 5.42
N VAL A 698 16.89 16.59 4.98
CA VAL A 698 17.05 15.26 5.57
C VAL A 698 18.20 14.56 4.85
N GLY A 699 19.29 14.27 5.58
CA GLY A 699 20.45 13.56 5.04
C GLY A 699 20.26 12.04 4.96
N GLU A 700 21.23 11.36 4.37
CA GLU A 700 21.20 9.89 4.24
C GLU A 700 21.14 9.21 5.62
N PRO A 701 20.33 8.13 5.79
CA PRO A 701 20.23 7.38 7.03
C PRO A 701 21.58 6.83 7.48
N ALA A 702 21.88 7.05 8.76
CA ALA A 702 23.08 6.53 9.41
C ALA A 702 22.70 5.46 10.45
N LEU A 703 23.48 4.38 10.50
CA LEU A 703 23.31 3.33 11.51
C LEU A 703 23.56 3.88 12.92
N LEU A 704 22.70 3.50 13.86
CA LEU A 704 22.82 3.84 15.28
C LEU A 704 23.86 2.93 15.95
N PHE A 705 25.14 3.16 15.66
CA PHE A 705 26.22 2.28 16.13
C PHE A 705 26.26 2.12 17.64
N ASP A 706 25.98 3.18 18.40
CA ASP A 706 26.00 3.08 19.85
C ASP A 706 24.93 2.09 20.36
N LYS A 707 23.71 2.15 19.82
CA LYS A 707 22.64 1.17 20.10
C LYS A 707 23.00 -0.24 19.63
N ILE A 708 23.63 -0.36 18.46
CA ILE A 708 24.01 -1.67 17.88
C ILE A 708 25.06 -2.37 18.75
N PHE A 709 26.08 -1.64 19.19
CA PHE A 709 27.22 -2.21 19.92
C PHE A 709 27.04 -2.23 21.43
N GLU A 710 26.14 -1.42 22.00
CA GLU A 710 25.77 -1.48 23.41
C GLU A 710 25.32 -2.88 23.83
N TYR A 711 24.47 -3.54 23.04
CA TYR A 711 24.07 -4.92 23.31
C TYR A 711 25.28 -5.86 23.37
N GLY A 712 26.21 -5.75 22.41
CA GLY A 712 27.42 -6.56 22.37
C GLY A 712 28.34 -6.32 23.59
N ARG A 713 28.53 -5.06 23.97
CA ARG A 713 29.31 -4.68 25.17
C ARG A 713 28.72 -5.29 26.43
N ASN A 714 27.39 -5.22 26.58
CA ASN A 714 26.67 -5.83 27.68
C ASN A 714 26.78 -7.37 27.66
N LEU A 715 26.67 -7.98 26.48
CA LEU A 715 26.73 -9.43 26.30
C LEU A 715 28.10 -10.02 26.67
N PHE A 716 29.18 -9.35 26.29
CA PHE A 716 30.55 -9.80 26.57
C PHE A 716 31.10 -9.27 27.90
N HIS A 717 30.37 -8.38 28.58
CA HIS A 717 30.86 -7.63 29.75
C HIS A 717 32.19 -6.91 29.47
N LEU A 718 32.31 -6.37 28.25
CA LEU A 718 33.49 -5.64 27.78
C LEU A 718 33.12 -4.21 27.45
N GLY A 719 34.01 -3.28 27.77
CA GLY A 719 33.97 -1.93 27.19
C GLY A 719 34.29 -1.96 25.69
N PRO A 720 34.36 -0.78 25.05
CA PRO A 720 34.82 -0.68 23.67
C PRO A 720 36.14 -1.40 23.44
N TRP A 721 36.22 -2.15 22.35
CA TRP A 721 37.33 -3.06 22.05
C TRP A 721 37.51 -3.22 20.54
N LEU A 722 38.66 -3.71 20.10
CA LEU A 722 39.05 -3.62 18.69
C LEU A 722 38.11 -4.37 17.73
N PHE A 723 37.45 -5.45 18.17
CA PHE A 723 36.48 -6.15 17.32
C PHE A 723 35.21 -5.32 17.05
N GLU A 724 34.81 -4.46 17.99
CA GLU A 724 33.76 -3.46 17.77
C GLU A 724 34.16 -2.51 16.64
N ASN A 725 35.40 -2.01 16.62
CA ASN A 725 35.87 -1.15 15.53
C ASN A 725 35.88 -1.87 14.18
N ILE A 726 36.32 -3.13 14.13
CA ILE A 726 36.33 -3.94 12.91
C ILE A 726 34.89 -4.05 12.36
N THR A 727 33.97 -4.52 13.20
CA THR A 727 32.58 -4.73 12.77
C THR A 727 31.85 -3.41 12.48
N ARG A 728 32.12 -2.33 13.24
CA ARG A 728 31.61 -0.97 12.97
C ARG A 728 32.06 -0.48 11.60
N SER A 729 33.34 -0.65 11.27
CA SER A 729 33.88 -0.25 9.98
C SER A 729 33.26 -1.00 8.79
N LEU A 730 32.99 -2.30 8.97
CA LEU A 730 32.34 -3.13 7.97
C LEU A 730 30.87 -2.77 7.79
N CYS A 731 30.12 -2.56 8.88
CA CYS A 731 28.75 -2.08 8.81
C CYS A 731 28.68 -0.72 8.10
N ALA A 732 29.54 0.24 8.47
CA ALA A 732 29.60 1.56 7.84
C ALA A 732 29.90 1.49 6.34
N ARG A 733 30.73 0.53 5.93
CA ARG A 733 31.18 0.36 4.55
C ARG A 733 30.17 -0.37 3.68
N PHE A 734 29.54 -1.42 4.20
CA PHE A 734 28.83 -2.40 3.37
C PHE A 734 27.34 -2.47 3.61
N ILE A 735 26.80 -1.82 4.65
CA ILE A 735 25.36 -1.81 4.92
C ILE A 735 24.80 -0.44 4.61
N ARG A 736 23.76 -0.41 3.77
CA ARG A 736 23.01 0.78 3.40
C ARG A 736 21.84 0.94 4.35
N TYR A 737 20.92 -0.03 4.32
CA TYR A 737 19.70 -0.01 5.11
C TYR A 737 19.44 -1.37 5.77
N VAL A 738 18.84 -1.32 6.96
CA VAL A 738 18.26 -2.49 7.63
C VAL A 738 16.77 -2.22 7.78
N ILE A 739 15.96 -2.98 7.05
CA ILE A 739 14.55 -2.67 6.80
C ILE A 739 13.66 -3.78 7.37
N LEU A 740 12.72 -3.41 8.24
CA LEU A 740 11.61 -4.27 8.67
C LEU A 740 10.44 -4.08 7.71
N GLU A 741 9.97 -5.14 7.07
CA GLU A 741 8.79 -5.10 6.19
C GLU A 741 7.50 -4.79 6.96
N ASP A 742 7.35 -5.38 8.15
CA ASP A 742 6.19 -5.21 9.03
C ASP A 742 6.66 -5.02 10.49
N PRO A 743 6.93 -3.76 10.91
CA PRO A 743 7.38 -3.45 12.27
C PRO A 743 6.37 -3.90 13.34
N ALA A 744 5.07 -3.81 13.05
CA ALA A 744 4.01 -4.17 14.01
C ALA A 744 3.93 -5.68 14.25
N ALA A 745 4.08 -6.50 13.20
CA ALA A 745 4.17 -7.95 13.34
C ALA A 745 5.48 -8.38 14.01
N PHE A 746 6.59 -7.71 13.68
CA PHE A 746 7.88 -7.98 14.30
C PHE A 746 7.86 -7.67 15.81
N GLU A 747 7.18 -6.60 16.23
CA GLU A 747 7.02 -6.23 17.64
C GLU A 747 6.41 -7.37 18.48
N LYS A 748 5.40 -8.04 17.93
CA LYS A 748 4.71 -9.15 18.60
C LYS A 748 5.61 -10.35 18.90
N VAL A 749 6.72 -10.49 18.17
CA VAL A 749 7.68 -11.58 18.33
C VAL A 749 9.02 -11.12 18.89
N ARG A 750 9.19 -9.83 19.18
CA ARG A 750 10.45 -9.22 19.65
C ARG A 750 11.07 -9.97 20.83
N ASN A 751 10.24 -10.43 21.75
CA ASN A 751 10.66 -11.11 22.98
C ASN A 751 10.75 -12.64 22.85
N ARG A 752 10.61 -13.22 21.64
CA ARG A 752 10.67 -14.66 21.39
C ARG A 752 12.01 -15.08 20.78
N SER A 753 12.38 -16.35 20.96
CA SER A 753 13.39 -16.99 20.11
C SER A 753 12.85 -17.10 18.69
N LEU A 754 13.68 -16.77 17.69
CA LEU A 754 13.31 -16.74 16.28
C LEU A 754 14.23 -17.63 15.45
N LEU A 755 13.69 -18.15 14.35
CA LEU A 755 14.47 -18.81 13.29
C LEU A 755 14.56 -17.88 12.08
N TYR A 756 15.73 -17.28 11.87
CA TYR A 756 16.01 -16.44 10.70
C TYR A 756 16.49 -17.29 9.53
N LEU A 757 15.83 -17.18 8.39
CA LEU A 757 16.14 -17.91 7.17
C LEU A 757 16.34 -16.92 6.02
N GLY A 758 17.55 -16.89 5.43
CA GLY A 758 17.84 -15.96 4.35
C GLY A 758 18.48 -16.53 3.09
N ASN A 759 18.54 -15.70 2.05
CA ASN A 759 19.44 -15.90 0.91
C ASN A 759 20.90 -15.62 1.34
N HIS A 760 21.87 -15.88 0.46
CA HIS A 760 23.30 -15.66 0.76
C HIS A 760 23.98 -15.09 -0.48
N GLN A 761 24.27 -13.79 -0.51
CA GLN A 761 24.97 -13.21 -1.66
C GLN A 761 26.49 -13.29 -1.44
N ILE A 762 26.95 -12.84 -0.28
CA ILE A 762 28.37 -12.71 0.03
C ILE A 762 28.69 -13.14 1.46
N GLN A 763 29.94 -13.54 1.71
CA GLN A 763 30.33 -14.20 2.96
C GLN A 763 30.19 -13.31 4.21
N VAL A 764 30.40 -12.00 4.09
CA VAL A 764 30.35 -11.06 5.22
C VAL A 764 28.95 -10.97 5.87
N GLU A 765 27.88 -11.33 5.15
CA GLU A 765 26.49 -11.38 5.66
C GLU A 765 26.36 -12.29 6.89
N SER A 766 27.02 -13.45 6.84
CA SER A 766 27.04 -14.44 7.94
C SER A 766 27.61 -13.88 9.24
N MET A 767 28.37 -12.79 9.19
CA MET A 767 28.93 -12.12 10.37
C MET A 767 28.12 -10.88 10.78
N LEU A 768 27.72 -10.04 9.82
CA LEU A 768 27.09 -8.75 10.12
C LEU A 768 25.60 -8.87 10.45
N PHE A 769 24.87 -9.80 9.82
CA PHE A 769 23.44 -9.93 10.08
C PHE A 769 23.13 -10.35 11.53
N PRO A 770 23.76 -11.39 12.10
CA PRO A 770 23.53 -11.77 13.49
C PRO A 770 23.82 -10.63 14.48
N LEU A 771 24.88 -9.86 14.22
CA LEU A 771 25.26 -8.69 15.02
C LEU A 771 24.15 -7.62 15.07
N LEU A 772 23.45 -7.40 13.96
CA LEU A 772 22.36 -6.44 13.88
C LEU A 772 21.04 -7.01 14.42
N ALA A 773 20.69 -8.23 14.02
CA ALA A 773 19.40 -8.83 14.34
C ALA A 773 19.26 -9.16 15.84
N GLN A 774 20.35 -9.44 16.56
CA GLN A 774 20.32 -9.65 18.01
C GLN A 774 19.89 -8.39 18.78
N VAL A 775 20.16 -7.19 18.24
CA VAL A 775 19.75 -5.91 18.83
C VAL A 775 18.23 -5.73 18.73
N LEU A 776 17.62 -6.25 17.65
CA LEU A 776 16.19 -6.14 17.43
C LEU A 776 15.39 -6.95 18.44
N THR A 777 15.89 -8.11 18.84
CA THR A 777 15.18 -9.04 19.75
C THR A 777 15.78 -9.09 21.16
N GLN A 778 16.90 -8.41 21.39
CA GLN A 778 17.71 -8.50 22.61
C GLN A 778 18.08 -9.95 22.97
N ARG A 779 18.17 -10.84 21.97
CA ARG A 779 18.48 -12.26 22.14
C ARG A 779 19.71 -12.65 21.34
N ARG A 780 20.53 -13.52 21.92
CA ARG A 780 21.69 -14.09 21.23
C ARG A 780 21.21 -14.84 19.98
N ILE A 781 21.90 -14.59 18.87
CA ILE A 781 21.73 -15.36 17.64
C ILE A 781 22.91 -16.32 17.48
N VAL A 782 22.61 -17.60 17.25
CA VAL A 782 23.60 -18.61 16.86
C VAL A 782 23.45 -18.91 15.37
N THR A 783 24.56 -18.78 14.64
CA THR A 783 24.60 -18.98 13.19
C THR A 783 25.03 -20.40 12.85
N ILE A 784 24.30 -21.06 11.96
CA ILE A 784 24.70 -22.33 11.36
C ILE A 784 25.43 -22.03 10.06
N ALA A 785 26.70 -22.45 9.98
CA ALA A 785 27.53 -22.26 8.80
C ALA A 785 28.09 -23.59 8.30
N ASP A 786 28.44 -23.66 7.02
CA ASP A 786 29.14 -24.82 6.45
C ASP A 786 30.51 -25.00 7.12
N ALA A 787 30.88 -26.25 7.44
CA ALA A 787 32.18 -26.60 7.99
C ALA A 787 33.37 -26.16 7.11
N ALA A 788 33.18 -26.01 5.80
CA ALA A 788 34.18 -25.43 4.90
C ALA A 788 34.57 -23.99 5.28
N HIS A 789 33.70 -23.24 5.96
CA HIS A 789 34.01 -21.88 6.42
C HIS A 789 34.82 -21.83 7.71
N LYS A 790 34.94 -22.96 8.44
CA LYS A 790 35.69 -23.02 9.71
C LYS A 790 37.17 -22.69 9.53
N THR A 791 37.75 -23.09 8.40
CA THR A 791 39.15 -22.80 8.03
C THR A 791 39.29 -21.51 7.22
N GLY A 792 38.17 -20.86 6.88
CA GLY A 792 38.14 -19.58 6.19
C GLY A 792 38.42 -18.39 7.10
N TRP A 793 38.41 -17.18 6.53
CA TRP A 793 38.76 -15.97 7.26
C TRP A 793 37.79 -15.64 8.41
N ILE A 794 36.49 -15.91 8.26
CA ILE A 794 35.50 -15.74 9.34
C ILE A 794 35.81 -16.67 10.51
N GLY A 795 36.12 -17.94 10.23
CA GLY A 795 36.48 -18.90 11.26
C GLY A 795 37.74 -18.51 12.02
N ALA A 796 38.79 -18.10 11.29
CA ALA A 796 40.04 -17.61 11.87
C ALA A 796 39.83 -16.35 12.73
N LEU A 797 39.10 -15.36 12.22
CA LEU A 797 38.79 -14.13 12.95
C LEU A 797 37.96 -14.44 14.20
N ASN A 798 36.93 -15.28 14.08
CA ASN A 798 36.10 -15.70 15.19
C ASN A 798 36.92 -16.40 16.30
N ASP A 799 37.85 -17.28 15.93
CA ASP A 799 38.74 -17.95 16.88
C ASP A 799 39.74 -17.00 17.57
N ILE A 800 40.13 -15.91 16.90
CA ILE A 800 40.92 -14.85 17.52
C ILE A 800 40.04 -14.06 18.48
N VAL A 801 38.87 -13.62 18.05
CA VAL A 801 37.92 -12.85 18.87
C VAL A 801 37.60 -13.57 20.18
N TYR A 802 37.18 -14.84 20.12
CA TYR A 802 36.86 -15.65 21.30
C TYR A 802 38.07 -16.06 22.14
N SER A 803 39.30 -15.78 21.70
CA SER A 803 40.50 -15.93 22.53
C SER A 803 40.86 -14.68 23.34
N HIS A 804 40.07 -13.61 23.22
CA HIS A 804 40.28 -12.41 24.02
C HIS A 804 40.13 -12.74 25.51
N PRO A 805 41.07 -12.33 26.37
CA PRO A 805 41.11 -12.77 27.77
C PRO A 805 39.89 -12.36 28.60
N GLY A 806 39.20 -11.29 28.19
CA GLY A 806 37.96 -10.85 28.83
C GLY A 806 36.66 -11.43 28.24
N ILE A 807 36.72 -12.34 27.25
CA ILE A 807 35.53 -13.03 26.76
C ILE A 807 35.39 -14.39 27.44
N HIS A 808 34.28 -14.59 28.14
CA HIS A 808 33.89 -15.89 28.71
C HIS A 808 32.60 -16.43 28.08
N TYR A 809 32.30 -16.00 26.87
CA TYR A 809 31.02 -16.22 26.19
C TYR A 809 31.09 -17.42 25.21
N PRO A 810 30.01 -18.20 25.02
CA PRO A 810 29.99 -19.28 24.04
C PRO A 810 30.18 -18.78 22.60
N LYS A 811 30.74 -19.64 21.73
CA LYS A 811 30.87 -19.32 20.30
C LYS A 811 29.50 -19.18 19.63
N ASN A 812 29.33 -18.13 18.83
CA ASN A 812 28.08 -17.82 18.13
C ASN A 812 27.94 -18.47 16.74
N ILE A 813 28.92 -19.26 16.30
CA ILE A 813 28.87 -20.00 15.02
C ILE A 813 29.03 -21.49 15.30
N VAL A 814 28.08 -22.28 14.79
CA VAL A 814 28.16 -23.75 14.76
C VAL A 814 28.39 -24.19 13.33
N TYR A 815 29.46 -24.96 13.14
CA TYR A 815 29.85 -25.48 11.84
C TYR A 815 29.24 -26.86 11.59
N PHE A 816 28.67 -27.04 10.40
CA PHE A 816 28.01 -28.26 9.98
C PHE A 816 28.54 -28.72 8.63
N ASP A 817 28.96 -29.99 8.53
CA ASP A 817 29.34 -30.60 7.26
C ASP A 817 28.09 -31.07 6.53
N GLN A 818 27.80 -30.47 5.37
CA GLN A 818 26.63 -30.79 4.56
C GLN A 818 26.58 -32.27 4.12
N ASN A 819 27.73 -32.98 4.12
CA ASN A 819 27.82 -34.39 3.77
C ASN A 819 27.51 -35.32 4.96
N ASP A 820 27.54 -34.83 6.20
CA ASP A 820 27.23 -35.62 7.40
C ASP A 820 25.84 -35.28 7.96
N ARG A 821 24.79 -35.76 7.26
CA ARG A 821 23.40 -35.54 7.67
C ARG A 821 23.07 -36.04 9.09
N LYS A 822 23.80 -37.02 9.63
CA LYS A 822 23.54 -37.55 10.99
C LYS A 822 23.94 -36.53 12.05
N SER A 823 25.04 -35.81 11.84
CA SER A 823 25.48 -34.75 12.76
C SER A 823 24.51 -33.55 12.81
N LEU A 824 23.74 -33.29 11.75
CA LEU A 824 22.75 -32.21 11.71
C LEU A 824 21.66 -32.38 12.77
N PHE A 825 21.15 -33.60 12.93
CA PHE A 825 20.11 -33.89 13.92
C PHE A 825 20.64 -33.68 15.34
N ASN A 826 21.88 -34.10 15.63
CA ASN A 826 22.52 -33.84 16.92
C ASN A 826 22.70 -32.34 17.19
N ILE A 827 23.03 -31.54 16.16
CA ILE A 827 23.13 -30.08 16.27
C ILE A 827 21.76 -29.46 16.52
N ILE A 828 20.73 -29.93 15.82
CA ILE A 828 19.35 -29.46 15.97
C ILE A 828 18.84 -29.77 17.38
N ASP A 829 19.05 -30.96 17.90
CA ASP A 829 18.61 -31.31 19.26
C ASP A 829 19.31 -30.45 20.33
N LYS A 830 20.61 -30.15 20.13
CA LYS A 830 21.31 -29.17 20.97
C LYS A 830 20.71 -27.78 20.87
N PHE A 831 20.29 -27.33 19.69
CA PHE A 831 19.62 -26.05 19.55
C PHE A 831 18.27 -26.03 20.24
N LYS A 832 17.45 -27.08 20.11
CA LYS A 832 16.17 -27.18 20.83
C LYS A 832 16.39 -27.04 22.35
N GLU A 833 17.43 -27.68 22.88
CA GLU A 833 17.80 -27.51 24.29
C GLU A 833 18.23 -26.08 24.63
N GLN A 834 19.10 -25.46 23.83
CA GLN A 834 19.59 -24.10 24.08
C GLN A 834 18.48 -23.05 23.90
N ILE A 835 17.57 -23.22 22.95
CA ILE A 835 16.37 -22.39 22.78
C ILE A 835 15.54 -22.44 24.06
N LYS A 836 15.32 -23.64 24.60
CA LYS A 836 14.52 -23.83 25.82
C LYS A 836 15.21 -23.30 27.08
N LYS A 837 16.53 -23.49 27.22
CA LYS A 837 17.31 -23.13 28.43
C LYS A 837 17.77 -21.68 28.43
N GLU A 838 18.29 -21.20 27.30
CA GLU A 838 18.98 -19.92 27.17
C GLU A 838 18.20 -18.92 26.31
N GLY A 839 17.14 -19.36 25.61
CA GLY A 839 16.31 -18.44 24.81
C GLY A 839 17.01 -17.90 23.57
N ILE A 840 17.93 -18.67 22.98
CA ILE A 840 18.65 -18.24 21.77
C ILE A 840 17.74 -18.19 20.55
N SER A 841 18.12 -17.37 19.58
CA SER A 841 17.62 -17.39 18.22
C SER A 841 18.63 -18.07 17.30
N VAL A 842 18.18 -18.56 16.15
CA VAL A 842 19.02 -19.29 15.18
C VAL A 842 18.98 -18.58 13.84
N PHE A 843 20.12 -18.44 13.18
CA PHE A 843 20.23 -17.92 11.83
C PHE A 843 20.90 -18.93 10.90
N LEU A 844 20.36 -19.09 9.69
CA LEU A 844 21.06 -19.78 8.62
C LEU A 844 20.69 -19.26 7.23
N HIS A 845 21.64 -19.43 6.32
CA HIS A 845 21.42 -19.26 4.89
C HIS A 845 20.82 -20.53 4.30
N THR A 846 19.66 -20.40 3.66
CA THR A 846 18.78 -21.53 3.28
C THR A 846 19.40 -22.50 2.27
N GLU A 847 20.18 -22.00 1.31
CA GLU A 847 20.83 -22.82 0.27
C GLU A 847 22.20 -23.37 0.68
N GLY A 848 22.76 -22.90 1.80
CA GLY A 848 24.07 -23.33 2.31
C GLY A 848 25.25 -23.02 1.38
N ARG A 849 25.08 -22.18 0.35
CA ARG A 849 26.13 -21.77 -0.59
C ARG A 849 26.00 -20.29 -0.90
N LEU A 850 27.13 -19.66 -1.23
CA LEU A 850 27.17 -18.27 -1.67
C LEU A 850 26.60 -18.11 -3.09
N GLY A 851 25.95 -16.98 -3.31
CA GLY A 851 25.46 -16.55 -4.61
C GLY A 851 26.59 -16.19 -5.57
N LEU A 852 26.26 -16.21 -6.86
CA LEU A 852 27.15 -15.76 -7.94
C LEU A 852 26.56 -14.61 -8.76
N THR A 853 25.30 -14.26 -8.52
CA THR A 853 24.57 -13.14 -9.13
C THR A 853 23.46 -12.69 -8.18
N CYS A 854 23.11 -11.41 -8.22
CA CYS A 854 22.02 -10.84 -7.41
C CYS A 854 20.63 -11.35 -7.82
N LYS A 855 20.46 -11.83 -9.06
CA LYS A 855 19.14 -12.19 -9.60
C LYS A 855 18.67 -13.60 -9.28
N ASN A 856 19.51 -14.43 -8.65
CA ASN A 856 19.13 -15.81 -8.36
C ASN A 856 18.20 -15.87 -7.14
N PRO A 857 16.97 -16.41 -7.29
CA PRO A 857 16.09 -16.65 -6.17
C PRO A 857 16.57 -17.86 -5.36
N VAL A 858 16.21 -17.88 -4.07
CA VAL A 858 16.31 -19.08 -3.23
C VAL A 858 15.40 -20.16 -3.81
N LYS A 859 15.94 -21.36 -4.03
CA LYS A 859 15.17 -22.50 -4.58
C LYS A 859 15.09 -23.67 -3.61
N VAL A 860 16.05 -23.77 -2.71
CA VAL A 860 16.20 -24.92 -1.81
C VAL A 860 16.11 -24.46 -0.37
N LEU A 861 15.26 -25.15 0.40
CA LEU A 861 15.16 -25.01 1.85
C LEU A 861 15.03 -26.42 2.44
N SER A 862 15.90 -26.77 3.38
CA SER A 862 15.78 -28.02 4.13
C SER A 862 14.56 -27.96 5.05
N SER A 863 13.66 -28.93 4.92
CA SER A 863 12.45 -29.04 5.75
C SER A 863 12.76 -29.27 7.23
N VAL A 864 13.94 -29.83 7.54
CA VAL A 864 14.36 -30.12 8.92
C VAL A 864 14.35 -28.86 9.80
N PHE A 865 14.64 -27.69 9.22
CA PHE A 865 14.57 -26.42 9.96
C PHE A 865 13.14 -25.94 10.20
N ILE A 866 12.22 -26.25 9.28
CA ILE A 866 10.79 -25.99 9.47
C ILE A 866 10.26 -26.91 10.58
N ASP A 867 10.66 -28.18 10.58
CA ASP A 867 10.27 -29.14 11.61
C ASP A 867 10.81 -28.72 12.98
N MET A 868 12.08 -28.30 13.05
CA MET A 868 12.67 -27.71 14.27
C MET A 868 11.87 -26.50 14.77
N ALA A 869 11.48 -25.60 13.86
CA ALA A 869 10.68 -24.42 14.22
C ALA A 869 9.30 -24.80 14.77
N LEU A 870 8.65 -25.79 14.19
CA LEU A 870 7.36 -26.30 14.65
C LEU A 870 7.45 -26.99 16.02
N GLU A 871 8.47 -27.81 16.23
CA GLU A 871 8.70 -28.54 17.47
C GLU A 871 9.10 -27.62 18.63
N SER A 872 9.80 -26.52 18.33
CA SER A 872 10.30 -25.56 19.33
C SER A 872 9.45 -24.29 19.42
N ASP A 873 8.31 -24.25 18.73
CA ASP A 873 7.40 -23.11 18.64
C ASP A 873 8.09 -21.78 18.28
N LEU A 874 8.94 -21.82 17.26
CA LEU A 874 9.70 -20.66 16.76
C LEU A 874 8.99 -20.02 15.56
N PRO A 875 8.69 -18.72 15.61
CA PRO A 875 8.40 -17.96 14.41
C PRO A 875 9.59 -18.00 13.45
N ILE A 876 9.31 -18.22 12.16
CA ILE A 876 10.28 -18.14 11.08
C ILE A 876 10.30 -16.71 10.56
N VAL A 877 11.46 -16.07 10.54
CA VAL A 877 11.63 -14.72 9.99
C VAL A 877 12.41 -14.82 8.66
N PRO A 878 11.77 -14.52 7.52
CA PRO A 878 12.44 -14.44 6.23
C PRO A 878 13.44 -13.27 6.22
N VAL A 879 14.61 -13.47 5.62
CA VAL A 879 15.66 -12.45 5.50
C VAL A 879 16.15 -12.40 4.06
N ARG A 880 16.36 -11.21 3.51
CA ARG A 880 16.98 -11.08 2.19
C ARG A 880 18.01 -9.96 2.15
N PHE A 881 19.21 -10.32 1.71
CA PHE A 881 20.29 -9.41 1.39
C PHE A 881 20.25 -9.08 -0.10
N THR A 882 20.34 -7.81 -0.45
CA THR A 882 20.32 -7.35 -1.85
C THR A 882 21.46 -6.39 -2.17
N GLY A 883 21.84 -6.33 -3.45
CA GLY A 883 22.80 -5.37 -3.98
C GLY A 883 24.29 -5.72 -3.81
N GLY A 884 24.61 -6.87 -3.21
CA GLY A 884 26.00 -7.29 -2.95
C GLY A 884 26.67 -8.03 -4.10
N LEU A 885 25.91 -8.38 -5.13
CA LEU A 885 26.37 -9.12 -6.30
C LEU A 885 25.97 -8.42 -7.61
N PRO A 886 26.72 -8.66 -8.70
CA PRO A 886 26.35 -8.18 -10.03
C PRO A 886 25.14 -8.94 -10.60
N VAL A 887 24.56 -8.36 -11.65
CA VAL A 887 23.55 -9.03 -12.48
C VAL A 887 24.16 -10.23 -13.20
N GLU A 888 25.34 -10.05 -13.79
CA GLU A 888 26.07 -11.11 -14.48
C GLU A 888 26.61 -12.15 -13.49
N LYS A 889 26.62 -13.41 -13.90
CA LYS A 889 27.10 -14.48 -13.04
C LYS A 889 28.62 -14.44 -12.92
N LEU A 890 29.13 -14.33 -11.70
CA LEU A 890 30.55 -14.43 -11.38
C LEU A 890 31.09 -15.86 -11.51
N GLU A 891 32.39 -15.97 -11.79
CA GLU A 891 33.11 -17.24 -11.76
C GLU A 891 33.40 -17.73 -10.34
N LYS A 892 33.55 -16.79 -9.40
CA LYS A 892 33.89 -17.05 -8.00
C LYS A 892 32.99 -16.25 -7.08
N THR A 893 32.77 -16.80 -5.90
CA THR A 893 32.00 -16.16 -4.83
C THR A 893 32.79 -15.01 -4.22
N LEU A 894 32.09 -14.04 -3.63
CA LEU A 894 32.72 -12.88 -3.00
C LEU A 894 32.62 -12.95 -1.48
N ASP A 895 33.70 -12.53 -0.81
CA ASP A 895 33.68 -12.31 0.63
C ASP A 895 33.04 -10.96 0.98
N PHE A 896 33.34 -9.94 0.18
CA PHE A 896 32.89 -8.56 0.34
C PHE A 896 32.44 -7.98 -1.01
N PRO A 897 31.53 -7.00 -1.03
CA PRO A 897 31.06 -6.38 -2.26
C PRO A 897 31.99 -5.24 -2.69
N VAL A 898 33.32 -5.44 -2.73
CA VAL A 898 34.30 -4.33 -2.91
C VAL A 898 34.08 -3.58 -4.22
N GLY A 899 33.72 -4.28 -5.30
CA GLY A 899 33.41 -3.69 -6.61
C GLY A 899 31.97 -3.18 -6.76
N TYR A 900 31.17 -3.29 -5.70
CA TYR A 900 29.75 -2.95 -5.67
C TYR A 900 29.49 -2.01 -4.49
N GLY A 901 28.24 -1.59 -4.34
CA GLY A 901 27.85 -0.68 -3.27
C GLY A 901 27.52 -1.37 -1.96
N LYS A 902 26.94 -0.57 -1.07
CA LYS A 902 26.32 -1.03 0.16
C LYS A 902 25.09 -1.90 -0.14
N GLN A 903 24.86 -2.92 0.68
CA GLN A 903 23.71 -3.83 0.61
C GLN A 903 22.53 -3.32 1.43
N ASP A 904 21.32 -3.71 1.03
CA ASP A 904 20.11 -3.59 1.85
C ASP A 904 19.78 -4.92 2.51
N TYR A 905 19.42 -4.87 3.79
CA TYR A 905 19.09 -6.02 4.60
C TYR A 905 17.59 -5.97 4.92
N TYR A 906 16.80 -6.76 4.19
CA TYR A 906 15.36 -6.89 4.41
C TYR A 906 15.07 -7.98 5.42
N ILE A 907 14.22 -7.67 6.39
CA ILE A 907 13.72 -8.58 7.41
C ILE A 907 12.21 -8.62 7.26
N GLY A 908 11.69 -9.79 6.90
CA GLY A 908 10.30 -9.96 6.52
C GLY A 908 9.36 -10.17 7.69
N THR A 909 8.07 -10.19 7.34
CA THR A 909 6.99 -10.50 8.27
C THR A 909 7.21 -11.87 8.94
N PRO A 910 7.21 -11.96 10.29
CA PRO A 910 7.37 -13.24 10.99
C PRO A 910 6.25 -14.24 10.66
N ILE A 911 6.63 -15.43 10.21
CA ILE A 911 5.71 -16.55 9.94
C ILE A 911 5.55 -17.37 11.22
N LEU A 912 4.36 -17.30 11.81
CA LEU A 912 4.06 -17.99 13.07
C LEU A 912 3.93 -19.52 12.89
N PRO A 913 4.30 -20.34 13.89
CA PRO A 913 4.16 -21.79 13.85
C PRO A 913 2.73 -22.26 13.53
N GLU A 914 1.72 -21.56 14.03
CA GLU A 914 0.30 -21.84 13.82
C GLU A 914 -0.09 -21.73 12.34
N THR A 915 0.50 -20.78 11.62
CA THR A 915 0.30 -20.62 10.18
C THR A 915 0.87 -21.82 9.43
N LEU A 916 2.07 -22.27 9.80
CA LEU A 916 2.73 -23.42 9.18
C LEU A 916 2.00 -24.74 9.49
N LYS A 917 1.47 -24.92 10.71
CA LYS A 917 0.71 -26.11 11.11
C LYS A 917 -0.53 -26.35 10.24
N LYS A 918 -1.17 -25.29 9.74
CA LYS A 918 -2.36 -25.34 8.87
C LYS A 918 -2.05 -25.76 7.43
N LEU A 919 -0.78 -25.72 7.01
CA LEU A 919 -0.36 -26.05 5.66
C LEU A 919 0.14 -27.49 5.55
N ASN A 920 -0.03 -28.08 4.36
CA ASN A 920 0.62 -29.34 4.04
C ASN A 920 2.15 -29.17 3.96
N TYR A 921 2.86 -30.29 4.04
CA TYR A 921 4.32 -30.30 4.15
C TYR A 921 5.04 -29.58 2.99
N ALA A 922 4.55 -29.73 1.76
CA ALA A 922 5.16 -29.09 0.58
C ALA A 922 4.93 -27.57 0.58
N ASP A 923 3.75 -27.12 1.01
CA ASP A 923 3.37 -25.71 0.97
C ASP A 923 4.01 -24.89 2.10
N ARG A 924 4.36 -25.51 3.24
CA ARG A 924 5.18 -24.87 4.27
C ARG A 924 6.50 -24.35 3.69
N ARG A 925 7.18 -25.20 2.91
CA ARG A 925 8.46 -24.85 2.28
C ARG A 925 8.29 -23.74 1.24
N LYS A 926 7.26 -23.85 0.40
CA LYS A 926 6.97 -22.84 -0.63
C LYS A 926 6.68 -21.48 0.00
N LEU A 927 5.89 -21.43 1.09
CA LEU A 927 5.59 -20.19 1.79
C LEU A 927 6.86 -19.46 2.23
N VAL A 928 7.77 -20.16 2.92
CA VAL A 928 9.01 -19.57 3.44
C VAL A 928 9.93 -19.11 2.30
N ILE A 929 10.12 -19.94 1.26
CA ILE A 929 10.94 -19.58 0.09
C ILE A 929 10.36 -18.35 -0.62
N ASN A 930 9.04 -18.34 -0.83
CA ASN A 930 8.37 -17.21 -1.46
C ASN A 930 8.53 -15.95 -0.62
N ALA A 931 8.35 -16.04 0.70
CA ALA A 931 8.54 -14.90 1.59
C ALA A 931 9.96 -14.33 1.46
N ILE A 932 11.01 -15.16 1.46
CA ILE A 932 12.40 -14.70 1.25
C ILE A 932 12.56 -14.01 -0.12
N ASN A 933 12.03 -14.59 -1.19
CA ASN A 933 12.23 -14.10 -2.56
C ASN A 933 11.43 -12.83 -2.91
N HIS A 934 10.37 -12.50 -2.17
CA HIS A 934 9.57 -11.28 -2.42
C HIS A 934 10.04 -10.08 -1.60
N LEU A 935 10.80 -10.31 -0.52
CA LEU A 935 11.35 -9.22 0.28
C LEU A 935 12.20 -8.27 -0.56
N GLY A 936 11.98 -6.97 -0.45
CA GLY A 936 12.75 -5.98 -1.21
C GLY A 936 12.43 -5.92 -2.71
N GLY A 937 11.31 -6.51 -3.15
CA GLY A 937 10.89 -6.55 -4.56
C GLY A 937 11.33 -7.83 -5.31
N ALA A 938 11.05 -7.92 -6.61
CA ALA A 938 11.33 -9.14 -7.37
C ALA A 938 12.84 -9.39 -7.58
N ASN A 939 13.34 -10.62 -7.41
CA ASN A 939 14.75 -11.00 -7.68
C ASN A 939 15.25 -10.54 -9.05
N ALA A 940 14.41 -10.59 -10.07
CA ALA A 940 14.82 -10.22 -11.43
C ALA A 940 15.07 -8.71 -11.63
N GLN A 941 14.50 -7.88 -10.75
CA GLN A 941 14.65 -6.42 -10.75
C GLN A 941 15.82 -5.97 -9.86
N GLU A 942 16.45 -6.90 -9.15
CA GLU A 942 17.57 -6.58 -8.27
C GLU A 942 18.78 -6.11 -9.08
N THR A 943 19.38 -5.00 -8.62
CA THR A 943 20.59 -4.41 -9.21
C THR A 943 21.69 -4.30 -8.14
N PRO A 944 22.97 -4.38 -8.53
CA PRO A 944 24.08 -4.17 -7.58
C PRO A 944 24.04 -2.76 -7.00
N GLY A 945 24.51 -2.63 -5.76
CA GLY A 945 24.72 -1.32 -5.15
C GLY A 945 25.73 -0.48 -5.92
N LYS A 946 25.65 0.85 -5.78
CA LYS A 946 26.58 1.79 -6.41
C LYS A 946 28.02 1.61 -5.90
N PRO A 947 29.00 1.32 -6.76
CA PRO A 947 30.39 1.13 -6.35
C PRO A 947 30.96 2.33 -5.58
N ALA A 948 31.96 2.09 -4.74
CA ALA A 948 32.73 3.12 -4.04
C ALA A 948 34.17 3.21 -4.59
N PRO A 949 34.42 4.01 -5.64
CA PRO A 949 35.71 4.03 -6.35
C PRO A 949 36.91 4.29 -5.43
N ASP A 950 36.76 5.21 -4.47
CA ASP A 950 37.86 5.54 -3.54
C ASP A 950 38.27 4.35 -2.68
N PHE A 951 37.29 3.55 -2.23
CA PHE A 951 37.56 2.34 -1.45
C PHE A 951 38.14 1.22 -2.31
N ILE A 952 37.60 1.03 -3.51
CA ILE A 952 38.14 0.08 -4.49
C ILE A 952 39.62 0.39 -4.75
N ASN A 953 39.92 1.66 -5.01
CA ASN A 953 41.27 2.13 -5.28
C ASN A 953 42.17 1.98 -4.04
N ALA A 954 41.67 2.29 -2.84
CA ALA A 954 42.41 2.13 -1.60
C ALA A 954 42.76 0.66 -1.31
N VAL A 955 41.80 -0.26 -1.49
CA VAL A 955 42.00 -1.71 -1.35
C VAL A 955 42.99 -2.21 -2.40
N ALA A 956 42.80 -1.86 -3.68
CA ALA A 956 43.69 -2.27 -4.77
C ALA A 956 45.12 -1.75 -4.57
N SER A 957 45.27 -0.49 -4.16
CA SER A 957 46.56 0.14 -3.86
C SER A 957 47.26 -0.56 -2.70
N TYR A 958 46.54 -0.83 -1.61
CA TYR A 958 47.10 -1.51 -0.44
C TYR A 958 47.54 -2.94 -0.76
N ARG A 959 46.73 -3.70 -1.51
CA ARG A 959 47.11 -5.04 -1.99
C ARG A 959 48.37 -5.01 -2.84
N LYS A 960 48.48 -4.03 -3.76
CA LYS A 960 49.65 -3.85 -4.61
C LYS A 960 50.91 -3.51 -3.82
N GLN A 961 50.78 -2.69 -2.77
CA GLN A 961 51.90 -2.25 -1.93
C GLN A 961 52.38 -3.33 -0.96
N THR A 962 51.47 -4.13 -0.39
CA THR A 962 51.77 -5.03 0.74
C THR A 962 51.72 -6.51 0.40
N GLY A 963 51.11 -6.89 -0.74
CA GLY A 963 50.82 -8.28 -1.08
C GLY A 963 49.66 -8.90 -0.28
N ALA A 964 48.93 -8.12 0.50
CA ALA A 964 47.79 -8.61 1.30
C ALA A 964 46.69 -9.23 0.43
N SER A 965 45.97 -10.21 1.00
CA SER A 965 44.74 -10.75 0.40
C SER A 965 43.65 -9.68 0.35
N GLU A 966 42.63 -9.87 -0.51
CA GLU A 966 41.51 -8.94 -0.60
C GLU A 966 40.78 -8.77 0.73
N VAL A 967 40.53 -9.88 1.45
CA VAL A 967 39.92 -9.87 2.78
C VAL A 967 40.71 -9.00 3.76
N LYS A 968 42.02 -9.23 3.90
CA LYS A 968 42.87 -8.47 4.84
C LYS A 968 42.95 -7.00 4.45
N ALA A 969 43.05 -6.70 3.16
CA ALA A 969 43.06 -5.33 2.64
C ALA A 969 41.73 -4.60 2.88
N VAL A 970 40.59 -5.27 2.71
CA VAL A 970 39.26 -4.73 3.01
C VAL A 970 39.10 -4.45 4.50
N LEU A 971 39.44 -5.40 5.36
CA LEU A 971 39.37 -5.23 6.82
C LEU A 971 40.22 -4.03 7.28
N PHE A 972 41.45 -3.94 6.79
CA PHE A 972 42.34 -2.82 7.11
C PHE A 972 41.80 -1.50 6.57
N LYS A 973 41.42 -1.43 5.29
CA LYS A 973 40.95 -0.17 4.70
C LYS A 973 39.60 0.28 5.21
N ALA A 974 38.75 -0.63 5.65
CA ALA A 974 37.53 -0.26 6.34
C ALA A 974 37.87 0.44 7.66
N LEU A 975 38.80 -0.11 8.45
CA LEU A 975 39.29 0.48 9.69
C LEU A 975 39.98 1.82 9.49
N ASP A 976 40.90 1.91 8.53
CA ASP A 976 41.67 3.13 8.17
C ASP A 976 40.74 4.31 7.80
N MET A 977 39.57 4.00 7.26
CA MET A 977 38.56 5.00 6.86
C MET A 977 37.44 5.19 7.91
N LEU A 978 37.54 4.56 9.08
CA LEU A 978 36.55 4.71 10.15
C LEU A 978 36.76 6.04 10.88
N THR A 979 35.72 6.86 10.94
CA THR A 979 35.77 8.20 11.56
C THR A 979 35.47 8.18 13.05
N GLU A 980 34.53 7.34 13.48
CA GLU A 980 34.15 7.20 14.89
C GLU A 980 34.81 5.96 15.49
N ILE A 981 35.72 6.21 16.43
CA ILE A 981 36.62 5.19 16.96
C ILE A 981 36.38 5.05 18.49
N PRO A 982 35.52 4.11 18.92
CA PRO A 982 35.25 3.84 20.34
C PRO A 982 36.47 3.39 21.14
N GLU A 983 37.26 2.46 20.60
CA GLU A 983 38.56 2.08 21.15
C GLU A 983 39.63 2.76 20.30
N LYS A 984 40.31 3.79 20.83
CA LYS A 984 41.29 4.57 20.04
C LYS A 984 42.70 4.00 20.09
N GLU A 985 43.16 3.57 21.26
CA GLU A 985 44.57 3.21 21.47
C GLU A 985 44.99 1.98 20.65
N ALA A 986 44.26 0.87 20.76
CA ALA A 986 44.50 -0.33 19.96
C ALA A 986 44.18 -0.10 18.47
N HIS A 987 43.20 0.76 18.14
CA HIS A 987 42.93 1.15 16.75
C HIS A 987 44.11 1.88 16.12
N GLU A 988 44.60 2.95 16.73
CA GLU A 988 45.74 3.73 16.23
C GLU A 988 47.00 2.87 16.14
N MET A 989 47.23 2.01 17.13
CA MET A 989 48.30 1.02 17.08
C MET A 989 48.14 0.12 15.85
N LEU A 990 46.94 -0.40 15.59
CA LEU A 990 46.70 -1.26 14.44
C LEU A 990 46.89 -0.53 13.10
N LEU A 991 46.48 0.74 13.01
CA LEU A 991 46.71 1.59 11.82
C LEU A 991 48.19 1.82 11.57
N ARG A 992 48.95 2.22 12.60
CA ARG A 992 50.41 2.40 12.51
C ARG A 992 51.10 1.14 12.00
N ARG A 993 50.70 -0.03 12.48
CA ARG A 993 51.24 -1.31 11.98
C ARG A 993 50.91 -1.53 10.51
N GLY A 994 49.66 -1.29 10.11
CA GLY A 994 49.22 -1.42 8.72
C GLY A 994 49.91 -0.44 7.77
N HIS A 995 50.34 0.73 8.26
CA HIS A 995 51.18 1.67 7.52
C HIS A 995 52.69 1.33 7.53
N GLY A 996 53.08 0.21 8.15
CA GLY A 996 54.43 -0.32 8.11
C GLY A 996 55.30 -0.02 9.33
N GLU A 997 54.76 0.62 10.37
CA GLU A 997 55.51 0.83 11.62
C GLU A 997 55.71 -0.47 12.39
N LYS A 998 56.87 -0.60 13.04
CA LYS A 998 57.13 -1.69 13.98
C LYS A 998 56.49 -1.37 15.33
N ILE A 999 55.73 -2.31 15.86
CA ILE A 999 55.00 -2.13 17.13
C ILE A 999 55.48 -3.15 18.15
N GLN A 1000 55.68 -2.69 19.38
CA GLN A 1000 55.94 -3.55 20.53
C GLN A 1000 54.63 -3.76 21.28
N PHE A 1001 54.28 -5.04 21.50
CA PHE A 1001 53.12 -5.41 22.30
C PHE A 1001 53.53 -5.60 23.76
N GLN A 1002 52.64 -5.24 24.68
CA GLN A 1002 52.85 -5.51 26.11
C GLN A 1002 52.88 -7.03 26.36
N ASP A 1003 53.74 -7.48 27.27
CA ASP A 1003 53.80 -8.91 27.66
C ASP A 1003 52.75 -9.27 28.72
N ASN A 1004 51.48 -9.17 28.33
CA ASN A 1004 50.32 -9.59 29.09
C ASN A 1004 49.29 -10.29 28.17
N ASP A 1005 48.24 -10.88 28.73
CA ASP A 1005 47.25 -11.64 27.93
C ASP A 1005 46.59 -10.80 26.84
N LYS A 1006 46.27 -9.53 27.13
CA LYS A 1006 45.69 -8.59 26.16
C LYS A 1006 46.68 -8.26 25.04
N GLY A 1007 47.95 -8.04 25.37
CA GLY A 1007 49.02 -7.77 24.40
C GLY A 1007 49.35 -8.98 23.52
N ARG A 1008 49.32 -10.20 24.05
CA ARG A 1008 49.44 -11.45 23.27
C ARG A 1008 48.27 -11.64 22.31
N TRP A 1009 47.04 -11.38 22.76
CA TRP A 1009 45.86 -11.41 21.91
C TRP A 1009 45.94 -10.36 20.79
N MET A 1010 46.32 -9.13 21.12
CA MET A 1010 46.53 -8.04 20.16
C MET A 1010 47.59 -8.38 19.11
N LYS A 1011 48.71 -8.98 19.54
CA LYS A 1011 49.74 -9.49 18.64
C LYS A 1011 49.17 -10.52 17.69
N ARG A 1012 48.44 -11.53 18.19
CA ARG A 1012 47.81 -12.57 17.37
C ARG A 1012 46.87 -12.01 16.29
N LEU A 1013 46.02 -11.04 16.65
CA LEU A 1013 45.12 -10.38 15.70
C LEU A 1013 45.88 -9.56 14.65
N THR A 1014 46.92 -8.83 15.10
CA THR A 1014 47.74 -8.00 14.23
C THR A 1014 48.56 -8.85 13.25
N ASP A 1015 49.18 -9.92 13.74
CA ASP A 1015 49.93 -10.87 12.91
C ASP A 1015 48.98 -11.49 11.86
N TRP A 1016 47.78 -11.91 12.27
CA TRP A 1016 46.78 -12.43 11.34
C TRP A 1016 46.35 -11.38 10.28
N LEU A 1017 46.21 -10.10 10.63
CA LEU A 1017 45.80 -9.05 9.69
C LEU A 1017 46.92 -8.62 8.72
N PHE A 1018 48.17 -8.59 9.15
CA PHE A 1018 49.25 -7.93 8.39
C PHE A 1018 50.41 -8.83 7.99
N GLU A 1019 50.58 -10.00 8.60
CA GLU A 1019 51.61 -10.93 8.15
C GLU A 1019 51.16 -11.67 6.89
N PRO A 1020 52.05 -11.87 5.91
CA PRO A 1020 51.80 -12.79 4.82
C PRO A 1020 51.58 -14.18 5.42
N HIS A 1021 50.45 -14.82 5.12
CA HIS A 1021 50.36 -16.25 5.39
C HIS A 1021 51.42 -16.94 4.54
N GLU A 1022 52.37 -17.65 5.17
CA GLU A 1022 53.10 -18.71 4.47
C GLU A 1022 52.03 -19.66 3.88
N ARG A 1023 52.14 -19.88 2.57
CA ARG A 1023 51.13 -20.58 1.75
C ARG A 1023 50.82 -21.99 2.24
#